data_AF-A0A2V4HVI0-F1
#
_entry.id   AF-A0A2V4HVI0-F1
#
_cell.length_a   1.000
_cell.length_b   1.000
_cell.length_c   1.000
_cell.angle_alpha   90.00
_cell.angle_beta   90.00
_cell.angle_gamma   90.00
#
_symmetry.space_group_name_H-M   'P 1'
#
loop_
_entity.id
_entity.type
_entity.pdbx_description
1 polymer ?
#
loop_
_entity_poly.entity_id
_entity_poly.type
_entity_poly.pdbx_seq_one_letter_code
_entity_poly.pdbx_strand_id
1 'polypeptide(L)'
;MPSTPDLANAWFAKRGWKPFAFQRRVWAALERGESGLLHASTGAGKTYAVWLGALRAFKAPAQGRQPAPLQVVWVTPMRALAADTARALQAPLEELELPWSVGVRSGDTGSAERARQSRRLPSVLVTTPESLTLLLTRAQAREDFATLRLVVVDEWHELLGNKRGVQLQLALAHLRQWLPGLTTWGLSATLGNLQHALDVLLPQGGQLVQGRQDKALQVDTLLPTAIERFPWAGHMGLKMLAQVSQEIDASTSCLVFTNTRAQAELWYQALLEARPDWAGLIALHHASLARDTRDWVERSLKQGNLKAVVCTSSLDLGVDFLPVERVLQIGSAKGIARLMQRAGRSGHAPGRRSRVTLVPTHSLELVEAAAARQALAAGHIEARFSPRLCMDVLVQHVVSMALGSGFHPEQLLAEVRSTWAFAGLRDSQWQWALDFVCHGGSSLTAYPDYQRVERHADGVYRVASERLARRHRMGIGTIVSDANLQLKFWSKGGGGKTLGSVEEAFIARLRPGDTLVFAGRVLELVRVENMTAYVRRSTARKAAVARWNGGRMPLSSELADALVEQLDAAAHERFDGPEMRAVRPLLALQAQWSALPTTGTLLAETFKSRQGWHLFLYPFAGRMANLGLANLIAWRVSRTQPLSVSIAVNDYGFELLSPGNVDWATHLPQALSTEQLLEDVLASLNAGEMALRRFREIAQIAGLVFGGYPAAQKSTRQIQASSGLFYEVFRKHDAGNLLLGQARDEVLSEELEIERLHRQLLKMNGLRLDLQALKRPGPLAFALLVEGMRETLSTEKLADRIARMVAELEHAAGAGQ
;
A
#
# COMPACT_ATOMS: atom_id res chain seq x y z
N MET A 1 30.59 -14.50 -40.22
CA MET A 1 29.47 -15.22 -39.57
C MET A 1 28.19 -14.46 -39.89
N PRO A 2 27.11 -15.09 -40.36
CA PRO A 2 25.86 -14.37 -40.60
C PRO A 2 25.35 -13.85 -39.25
N SER A 3 25.09 -12.54 -39.17
CA SER A 3 24.48 -11.93 -37.99
C SER A 3 23.15 -12.61 -37.72
N THR A 4 22.98 -13.24 -36.55
CA THR A 4 21.68 -13.70 -36.06
C THR A 4 20.66 -12.58 -36.30
N PRO A 5 19.52 -12.84 -36.97
CA PRO A 5 18.52 -11.81 -37.21
C PRO A 5 18.17 -11.15 -35.87
N ASP A 6 18.07 -9.83 -35.83
CA ASP A 6 17.68 -9.11 -34.61
C ASP A 6 16.22 -9.45 -34.28
N LEU A 7 16.05 -10.50 -33.49
CA LEU A 7 14.75 -11.09 -33.09
C LEU A 7 13.80 -10.03 -32.54
N ALA A 8 14.33 -9.04 -31.81
CA ALA A 8 13.53 -7.97 -31.24
C ALA A 8 13.00 -7.02 -32.33
N ASN A 9 13.86 -6.61 -33.27
CA ASN A 9 13.45 -5.77 -34.39
C ASN A 9 12.49 -6.50 -35.33
N ALA A 10 12.70 -7.80 -35.59
CA ALA A 10 11.80 -8.62 -36.40
C ALA A 10 10.41 -8.74 -35.76
N TRP A 11 10.34 -8.99 -34.45
CA TRP A 11 9.09 -9.08 -33.71
C TRP A 11 8.33 -7.75 -33.66
N PHE A 12 9.04 -6.64 -33.42
CA PHE A 12 8.46 -5.30 -33.49
C PHE A 12 7.94 -4.96 -34.89
N ALA A 13 8.72 -5.26 -35.94
CA ALA A 13 8.34 -4.98 -37.32
C ALA A 13 7.09 -5.75 -37.75
N LYS A 14 6.94 -7.04 -37.38
CA LYS A 14 5.71 -7.83 -37.63
C LYS A 14 4.45 -7.18 -37.05
N ARG A 15 4.59 -6.37 -36.01
CA ARG A 15 3.51 -5.66 -35.31
C ARG A 15 3.36 -4.19 -35.76
N GLY A 16 4.16 -3.75 -36.73
CA GLY A 16 4.23 -2.35 -37.15
C GLY A 16 4.78 -1.41 -36.06
N TRP A 17 5.48 -1.95 -35.06
CA TRP A 17 6.03 -1.19 -33.95
C TRP A 17 7.49 -0.80 -34.21
N LYS A 18 7.92 0.30 -33.57
CA LYS A 18 9.33 0.71 -33.54
C LYS A 18 9.81 0.71 -32.09
N PRO A 19 10.99 0.14 -31.79
CA PRO A 19 11.48 0.15 -30.43
C PRO A 19 11.85 1.56 -29.98
N PHE A 20 11.64 1.84 -28.71
CA PHE A 20 12.05 3.09 -28.07
C PHE A 20 13.56 3.12 -27.82
N ALA A 21 14.12 4.33 -27.67
CA ALA A 21 15.54 4.51 -27.38
C ALA A 21 15.95 3.83 -26.06
N PHE A 22 15.11 3.91 -25.03
CA PHE A 22 15.39 3.25 -23.75
C PHE A 22 15.36 1.72 -23.87
N GLN A 23 14.51 1.14 -24.72
CA GLN A 23 14.48 -0.31 -24.97
C GLN A 23 15.81 -0.78 -25.57
N ARG A 24 16.29 -0.07 -26.61
CA ARG A 24 17.61 -0.36 -27.21
C ARG A 24 18.76 -0.24 -26.21
N ARG A 25 18.72 0.76 -25.31
CA ARG A 25 19.72 0.92 -24.25
C ARG A 25 19.74 -0.28 -23.31
N VAL A 26 18.56 -0.74 -22.87
CA VAL A 26 18.44 -1.95 -22.01
C VAL A 26 18.93 -3.19 -22.74
N TRP A 27 18.60 -3.35 -24.03
CA TRP A 27 19.08 -4.48 -24.83
C TRP A 27 20.61 -4.52 -24.91
N ALA A 28 21.24 -3.39 -25.20
CA ALA A 28 22.70 -3.30 -25.27
C ALA A 28 23.37 -3.56 -23.91
N ALA A 29 22.75 -3.11 -22.81
CA ALA A 29 23.25 -3.37 -21.46
C ALA A 29 23.17 -4.88 -21.10
N LEU A 30 22.06 -5.53 -21.42
CA LEU A 30 21.89 -6.98 -21.21
C LEU A 30 22.87 -7.81 -22.05
N GLU A 31 23.16 -7.39 -23.29
CA GLU A 31 24.17 -8.03 -24.14
C GLU A 31 25.59 -7.94 -23.54
N ARG A 32 25.88 -6.88 -22.77
CA ARG A 32 27.13 -6.71 -22.00
C ARG A 32 27.10 -7.38 -20.62
N GLY A 33 25.99 -8.01 -20.22
CA GLY A 33 25.82 -8.62 -18.90
C GLY A 33 25.59 -7.63 -17.76
N GLU A 34 25.22 -6.39 -18.07
CA GLU A 34 25.08 -5.31 -17.08
C GLU A 34 23.71 -5.33 -16.39
N SER A 35 23.71 -5.05 -15.09
CA SER A 35 22.51 -4.90 -14.26
C SER A 35 21.99 -3.45 -14.26
N GLY A 36 20.71 -3.24 -13.99
CA GLY A 36 20.16 -1.87 -13.95
C GLY A 36 18.76 -1.72 -13.40
N LEU A 37 18.29 -0.47 -13.37
CA LEU A 37 16.93 -0.07 -13.07
C LEU A 37 16.35 0.66 -14.28
N LEU A 38 15.28 0.11 -14.86
CA LEU A 38 14.49 0.78 -15.88
C LEU A 38 13.32 1.51 -15.22
N HIS A 39 13.33 2.84 -15.33
CA HIS A 39 12.21 3.69 -14.95
C HIS A 39 11.51 4.23 -16.19
N ALA A 40 10.28 3.80 -16.45
CA ALA A 40 9.47 4.29 -17.57
C ALA A 40 7.97 4.22 -17.22
N SER A 41 7.17 5.04 -17.89
CA SER A 41 5.71 5.10 -17.69
C SER A 41 5.03 3.75 -17.97
N THR A 42 3.87 3.54 -17.36
CA THR A 42 3.06 2.34 -17.61
C THR A 42 2.55 2.33 -19.05
N GLY A 43 2.61 1.18 -19.72
CA GLY A 43 2.29 1.04 -21.15
C GLY A 43 3.44 1.42 -22.10
N ALA A 44 4.61 1.80 -21.58
CA ALA A 44 5.79 2.09 -22.40
C ALA A 44 6.47 0.84 -23.01
N GLY A 45 6.02 -0.37 -22.65
CA GLY A 45 6.70 -1.61 -23.03
C GLY A 45 7.96 -1.90 -22.21
N LYS A 46 7.95 -1.59 -20.89
CA LYS A 46 9.00 -1.95 -19.92
C LYS A 46 9.33 -3.44 -19.95
N THR A 47 8.28 -4.27 -19.97
CA THR A 47 8.40 -5.73 -20.02
C THR A 47 9.23 -6.17 -21.23
N TYR A 48 8.89 -5.67 -22.42
CA TYR A 48 9.63 -5.99 -23.65
C TYR A 48 11.03 -5.38 -23.72
N ALA A 49 11.29 -4.27 -23.00
CA ALA A 49 12.62 -3.70 -22.88
C ALA A 49 13.61 -4.71 -22.28
N VAL A 50 13.24 -5.35 -21.17
CA VAL A 50 14.12 -6.35 -20.52
C VAL A 50 13.99 -7.72 -21.19
N TRP A 51 12.76 -8.14 -21.50
CA TRP A 51 12.50 -9.50 -21.99
C TRP A 51 13.16 -9.77 -23.35
N LEU A 52 12.99 -8.87 -24.33
CA LEU A 52 13.62 -9.06 -25.64
C LEU A 52 15.14 -8.87 -25.58
N GLY A 53 15.64 -8.05 -24.65
CA GLY A 53 17.07 -7.94 -24.38
C GLY A 53 17.65 -9.26 -23.86
N ALA A 54 16.92 -9.95 -22.96
CA ALA A 54 17.32 -11.27 -22.47
C ALA A 54 17.34 -12.32 -23.59
N LEU A 55 16.31 -12.34 -24.45
CA LEU A 55 16.25 -13.26 -25.59
C LEU A 55 17.42 -13.04 -26.58
N ARG A 56 17.80 -11.78 -26.82
CA ARG A 56 18.97 -11.42 -27.64
C ARG A 56 20.28 -11.87 -26.99
N ALA A 57 20.46 -11.59 -25.71
CA ALA A 57 21.70 -11.86 -24.99
C ALA A 57 21.92 -13.36 -24.75
N PHE A 58 20.85 -14.13 -24.54
CA PHE A 58 20.99 -15.49 -24.01
C PHE A 58 21.06 -16.58 -25.07
N LYS A 59 20.69 -16.29 -26.33
CA LYS A 59 20.65 -17.20 -27.49
C LYS A 59 19.96 -18.53 -27.20
N ALA A 60 18.83 -18.81 -27.85
CA ALA A 60 18.15 -20.07 -27.63
C ALA A 60 19.06 -21.28 -27.96
N PRO A 61 19.03 -22.36 -27.14
CA PRO A 61 19.72 -23.59 -27.50
C PRO A 61 19.16 -24.14 -28.82
N ALA A 62 19.99 -24.90 -29.55
CA ALA A 62 19.56 -25.60 -30.75
C ALA A 62 18.31 -26.46 -30.46
N GLN A 63 17.38 -26.58 -31.41
CA GLN A 63 16.15 -27.34 -31.24
C GLN A 63 16.46 -28.76 -30.73
N GLY A 64 15.98 -29.08 -29.53
CA GLY A 64 16.09 -30.38 -28.89
C GLY A 64 14.74 -30.81 -28.32
N ARG A 65 14.62 -32.09 -27.94
CA ARG A 65 13.37 -32.67 -27.39
C ARG A 65 12.93 -32.07 -26.05
N GLN A 66 13.77 -31.29 -25.37
CA GLN A 66 13.48 -30.73 -24.05
C GLN A 66 13.67 -29.20 -24.05
N PRO A 67 12.80 -28.43 -23.36
CA PRO A 67 12.94 -26.99 -23.24
C PRO A 67 14.26 -26.56 -22.58
N ALA A 68 14.74 -25.35 -22.88
CA ALA A 68 15.92 -24.78 -22.23
C ALA A 68 15.82 -24.84 -20.68
N PRO A 69 16.93 -25.06 -19.94
CA PRO A 69 16.92 -25.00 -18.47
C PRO A 69 16.56 -23.60 -17.97
N LEU A 70 16.38 -23.43 -16.65
CA LEU A 70 16.04 -22.12 -16.06
C LEU A 70 17.12 -21.08 -16.41
N GLN A 71 16.72 -20.01 -17.11
CA GLN A 71 17.61 -18.90 -17.50
C GLN A 71 17.17 -17.57 -16.87
N VAL A 72 15.86 -17.40 -16.60
CA VAL A 72 15.28 -16.12 -16.13
C VAL A 72 14.29 -16.37 -15.00
N VAL A 73 14.40 -15.57 -13.93
CA VAL A 73 13.38 -15.46 -12.88
C VAL A 73 12.77 -14.07 -12.95
N TRP A 74 11.45 -14.00 -13.07
CA TRP A 74 10.69 -12.76 -13.08
C TRP A 74 9.90 -12.63 -11.79
N VAL A 75 10.34 -11.77 -10.88
CA VAL A 75 9.71 -11.53 -9.59
C VAL A 75 8.66 -10.44 -9.74
N THR A 76 7.42 -10.74 -9.36
CA THR A 76 6.32 -9.78 -9.31
C THR A 76 5.87 -9.53 -7.86
N PRO A 77 5.50 -8.30 -7.48
CA PRO A 77 5.02 -8.02 -6.13
C PRO A 77 3.66 -8.65 -5.85
N MET A 78 2.86 -9.01 -6.87
CA MET A 78 1.49 -9.46 -6.66
C MET A 78 1.20 -10.75 -7.42
N ARG A 79 0.51 -11.68 -6.75
CA ARG A 79 0.06 -12.95 -7.35
C ARG A 79 -0.82 -12.74 -8.58
N ALA A 80 -1.69 -11.72 -8.53
CA ALA A 80 -2.59 -11.37 -9.63
C ALA A 80 -1.85 -11.00 -10.92
N LEU A 81 -0.67 -10.39 -10.81
CA LEU A 81 0.13 -10.01 -11.98
C LEU A 81 0.85 -11.19 -12.62
N ALA A 82 1.13 -12.26 -11.87
CA ALA A 82 2.00 -13.34 -12.32
C ALA A 82 1.50 -14.03 -13.60
N ALA A 83 0.18 -14.26 -13.69
CA ALA A 83 -0.42 -14.89 -14.87
C ALA A 83 -0.35 -13.98 -16.10
N ASP A 84 -0.53 -12.68 -15.92
CA ASP A 84 -0.47 -11.72 -17.02
C ASP A 84 0.96 -11.49 -17.51
N THR A 85 1.91 -11.33 -16.59
CA THR A 85 3.34 -11.28 -16.92
C THR A 85 3.73 -12.54 -17.70
N ALA A 86 3.33 -13.73 -17.23
CA ALA A 86 3.63 -14.97 -17.94
C ALA A 86 3.09 -14.98 -19.38
N ARG A 87 1.86 -14.50 -19.61
CA ARG A 87 1.30 -14.35 -20.97
C ARG A 87 2.10 -13.36 -21.83
N ALA A 88 2.49 -12.22 -21.27
CA ALA A 88 3.28 -11.22 -21.99
C ALA A 88 4.68 -11.75 -22.39
N LEU A 89 5.29 -12.58 -21.54
CA LEU A 89 6.58 -13.23 -21.81
C LEU A 89 6.44 -14.38 -22.81
N GLN A 90 5.33 -15.11 -22.78
CA GLN A 90 5.04 -16.25 -23.66
C GLN A 90 4.80 -15.81 -25.12
N ALA A 91 4.10 -14.70 -25.35
CA ALA A 91 3.75 -14.21 -26.69
C ALA A 91 4.93 -14.14 -27.69
N PRO A 92 6.06 -13.47 -27.40
CA PRO A 92 7.20 -13.44 -28.33
C PRO A 92 7.87 -14.81 -28.51
N LEU A 93 7.76 -15.74 -27.55
CA LEU A 93 8.32 -17.08 -27.71
C LEU A 93 7.57 -17.89 -28.75
N GLU A 94 6.23 -17.80 -28.75
CA GLU A 94 5.37 -18.49 -29.71
C GLU A 94 5.54 -17.91 -31.12
N GLU A 95 5.56 -16.58 -31.26
CA GLU A 95 5.66 -15.90 -32.56
C GLU A 95 7.05 -16.01 -33.22
N LEU A 96 8.09 -16.26 -32.43
CA LEU A 96 9.47 -16.47 -32.88
C LEU A 96 9.90 -17.94 -32.82
N GLU A 97 8.98 -18.85 -32.45
CA GLU A 97 9.21 -20.29 -32.34
C GLU A 97 10.44 -20.66 -31.49
N LEU A 98 10.64 -19.93 -30.39
CA LEU A 98 11.79 -20.12 -29.51
C LEU A 98 11.52 -21.28 -28.52
N PRO A 99 12.46 -22.24 -28.34
CA PRO A 99 12.29 -23.43 -27.50
C PRO A 99 12.42 -23.15 -25.98
N TRP A 100 11.80 -22.06 -25.52
CA TRP A 100 11.76 -21.65 -24.12
C TRP A 100 10.37 -21.90 -23.55
N SER A 101 10.31 -22.22 -22.26
CA SER A 101 9.07 -22.43 -21.53
C SER A 101 8.90 -21.36 -20.46
N VAL A 102 7.66 -20.87 -20.30
CA VAL A 102 7.29 -19.96 -19.21
C VAL A 102 6.42 -20.71 -18.21
N GLY A 103 6.71 -20.57 -16.92
CA GLY A 103 5.88 -21.11 -15.84
C GLY A 103 5.70 -20.12 -14.69
N VAL A 104 4.65 -20.34 -13.91
CA VAL A 104 4.30 -19.49 -12.76
C VAL A 104 4.43 -20.29 -11.46
N ARG A 105 5.16 -19.74 -10.50
CA ARG A 105 5.23 -20.23 -9.12
C ARG A 105 4.72 -19.17 -8.15
N SER A 106 3.55 -19.40 -7.56
CA SER A 106 3.02 -18.57 -6.50
C SER A 106 2.24 -19.40 -5.48
N GLY A 107 1.70 -18.74 -4.45
CA GLY A 107 0.75 -19.38 -3.53
C GLY A 107 -0.51 -19.93 -4.23
N ASP A 108 -0.82 -19.48 -5.45
CA ASP A 108 -1.96 -19.94 -6.26
C ASP A 108 -1.64 -21.16 -7.15
N THR A 109 -0.37 -21.54 -7.30
CA THR A 109 0.01 -22.65 -8.19
C THR A 109 -0.58 -23.95 -7.68
N GLY A 110 -1.31 -24.70 -8.52
CA GLY A 110 -1.93 -25.99 -8.16
C GLY A 110 -0.90 -27.09 -7.85
N SER A 111 -1.29 -28.11 -7.09
CA SER A 111 -0.40 -29.19 -6.67
C SER A 111 0.27 -29.94 -7.82
N ALA A 112 -0.48 -30.22 -8.90
CA ALA A 112 0.04 -30.88 -10.11
C ALA A 112 1.17 -30.07 -10.76
N GLU A 113 0.96 -28.76 -10.93
CA GLU A 113 1.97 -27.86 -11.49
C GLU A 113 3.20 -27.75 -10.57
N ARG A 114 2.97 -27.71 -9.25
CA ARG A 114 4.09 -27.70 -8.29
C ARG A 114 4.94 -28.97 -8.39
N ALA A 115 4.30 -30.13 -8.52
CA ALA A 115 4.98 -31.41 -8.67
C ALA A 115 5.79 -31.49 -9.98
N ARG A 116 5.24 -30.95 -11.09
CA ARG A 116 5.96 -30.81 -12.36
C ARG A 116 7.21 -29.95 -12.21
N GLN A 117 7.05 -28.76 -11.63
CA GLN A 117 8.14 -27.82 -11.39
C GLN A 117 9.19 -28.34 -10.41
N SER A 118 8.80 -29.18 -9.45
CA SER A 118 9.76 -29.85 -8.55
C SER A 118 10.69 -30.81 -9.28
N ARG A 119 10.25 -31.41 -10.39
CA ARG A 119 11.10 -32.28 -11.22
C ARG A 119 12.01 -31.45 -12.15
N ARG A 120 11.47 -30.38 -12.73
CA ARG A 120 12.21 -29.47 -13.61
C ARG A 120 11.53 -28.10 -13.68
N LEU A 121 12.30 -27.04 -13.43
CA LEU A 121 11.84 -25.67 -13.57
C LEU A 121 11.72 -25.28 -15.06
N PRO A 122 10.80 -24.36 -15.40
CA PRO A 122 10.70 -23.78 -16.75
C PRO A 122 11.93 -22.94 -17.09
N SER A 123 12.09 -22.59 -18.37
CA SER A 123 13.16 -21.69 -18.84
C SER A 123 13.04 -20.28 -18.25
N VAL A 124 11.79 -19.84 -18.05
CA VAL A 124 11.42 -18.59 -17.40
C VAL A 124 10.44 -18.88 -16.27
N LEU A 125 10.78 -18.45 -15.06
CA LEU A 125 9.92 -18.61 -13.90
C LEU A 125 9.38 -17.27 -13.41
N VAL A 126 8.09 -17.04 -13.57
CA VAL A 126 7.39 -15.91 -12.94
C VAL A 126 7.02 -16.29 -11.51
N THR A 127 7.45 -15.52 -10.52
CA THR A 127 7.28 -15.85 -9.10
C THR A 127 7.05 -14.62 -8.22
N THR A 128 6.75 -14.83 -6.94
CA THR A 128 6.75 -13.78 -5.91
C THR A 128 7.99 -13.88 -5.01
N PRO A 129 8.35 -12.84 -4.23
CA PRO A 129 9.46 -12.91 -3.29
C PRO A 129 9.38 -14.12 -2.34
N GLU A 130 8.21 -14.36 -1.77
CA GLU A 130 7.98 -15.45 -0.80
C GLU A 130 8.14 -16.82 -1.47
N SER A 131 7.61 -16.96 -2.69
CA SER A 131 7.71 -18.21 -3.45
C SER A 131 9.13 -18.48 -3.95
N LEU A 132 9.90 -17.42 -4.23
CA LEU A 132 11.33 -17.52 -4.53
C LEU A 132 12.10 -18.01 -3.31
N THR A 133 11.90 -17.39 -2.14
CA THR A 133 12.53 -17.86 -0.88
C THR A 133 12.20 -19.32 -0.59
N LEU A 134 10.94 -19.75 -0.81
CA LEU A 134 10.56 -21.15 -0.66
C LEU A 134 11.34 -22.09 -1.59
N LEU A 135 11.57 -21.69 -2.85
CA LEU A 135 12.37 -22.48 -3.78
C LEU A 135 13.84 -22.59 -3.33
N LEU A 136 14.40 -21.53 -2.75
CA LEU A 136 15.76 -21.53 -2.20
C LEU A 136 15.92 -22.46 -0.99
N THR A 137 14.84 -22.79 -0.27
CA THR A 137 14.89 -23.73 0.87
C THR A 137 14.96 -25.21 0.47
N ARG A 138 15.02 -25.53 -0.82
CA ARG A 138 15.12 -26.91 -1.32
C ARG A 138 16.56 -27.38 -1.26
N ALA A 139 16.77 -28.65 -0.92
CA ALA A 139 18.11 -29.25 -0.87
C ALA A 139 18.87 -29.09 -2.21
N GLN A 140 18.17 -29.26 -3.33
CA GLN A 140 18.72 -29.14 -4.69
C GLN A 140 18.61 -27.72 -5.30
N ALA A 141 18.39 -26.69 -4.48
CA ALA A 141 18.14 -25.33 -4.99
C ALA A 141 19.33 -24.79 -5.80
N ARG A 142 20.56 -25.11 -5.39
CA ARG A 142 21.76 -24.65 -6.09
C ARG A 142 21.83 -25.23 -7.51
N GLU A 143 21.52 -26.50 -7.67
CA GLU A 143 21.47 -27.19 -8.96
C GLU A 143 20.31 -26.68 -9.82
N ASP A 144 19.13 -26.52 -9.23
CA ASP A 144 17.93 -26.01 -9.93
C ASP A 144 18.17 -24.61 -10.52
N PHE A 145 19.00 -23.78 -9.88
CA PHE A 145 19.31 -22.41 -10.27
C PHE A 145 20.68 -22.26 -10.98
N ALA A 146 21.46 -23.33 -11.17
CA ALA A 146 22.84 -23.26 -11.65
C ALA A 146 23.01 -22.56 -13.01
N THR A 147 21.97 -22.56 -13.85
CA THR A 147 21.98 -21.93 -15.18
C THR A 147 21.28 -20.57 -15.23
N LEU A 148 20.80 -20.04 -14.10
CA LEU A 148 20.12 -18.76 -14.04
C LEU A 148 21.07 -17.62 -14.43
N ARG A 149 20.62 -16.73 -15.31
CA ARG A 149 21.42 -15.59 -15.80
C ARG A 149 20.81 -14.23 -15.51
N LEU A 150 19.48 -14.16 -15.34
CA LEU A 150 18.77 -12.91 -15.11
C LEU A 150 17.69 -13.05 -14.04
N VAL A 151 17.67 -12.12 -13.08
CA VAL A 151 16.48 -11.85 -12.26
C VAL A 151 15.89 -10.50 -12.66
N VAL A 152 14.61 -10.50 -12.99
CA VAL A 152 13.84 -9.27 -13.23
C VAL A 152 12.95 -9.02 -12.02
N VAL A 153 13.00 -7.82 -11.46
CA VAL A 153 12.13 -7.39 -10.36
C VAL A 153 11.13 -6.38 -10.91
N ASP A 154 9.93 -6.86 -11.17
CA ASP A 154 8.84 -6.05 -11.69
C ASP A 154 8.26 -5.14 -10.60
N GLU A 155 7.77 -3.98 -11.00
CA GLU A 155 7.18 -2.95 -10.12
C GLU A 155 7.96 -2.76 -8.80
N TRP A 156 9.27 -2.57 -8.91
CA TRP A 156 10.21 -2.51 -7.77
C TRP A 156 9.80 -1.50 -6.69
N HIS A 157 9.16 -0.39 -7.07
CA HIS A 157 8.65 0.62 -6.13
C HIS A 157 7.62 0.08 -5.13
N GLU A 158 6.90 -1.00 -5.45
CA GLU A 158 5.93 -1.64 -4.56
C GLU A 158 6.59 -2.54 -3.50
N LEU A 159 7.81 -3.01 -3.75
CA LEU A 159 8.59 -3.80 -2.79
C LEU A 159 9.58 -2.94 -2.00
N LEU A 160 10.09 -1.86 -2.60
CA LEU A 160 11.14 -1.02 -2.04
C LEU A 160 10.86 -0.57 -0.60
N GLY A 161 9.62 -0.19 -0.30
CA GLY A 161 9.23 0.42 0.98
C GLY A 161 8.77 -0.54 2.08
N ASN A 162 8.97 -1.86 1.96
CA ASN A 162 8.45 -2.81 2.96
C ASN A 162 9.33 -4.05 3.15
N LYS A 163 9.00 -4.86 4.15
CA LYS A 163 9.71 -6.11 4.51
C LYS A 163 9.75 -7.15 3.39
N ARG A 164 8.85 -7.10 2.40
CA ARG A 164 8.90 -7.99 1.23
C ARG A 164 10.07 -7.64 0.32
N GLY A 165 10.38 -6.34 0.17
CA GLY A 165 11.60 -5.88 -0.46
C GLY A 165 12.85 -6.34 0.28
N VAL A 166 12.85 -6.31 1.61
CA VAL A 166 13.96 -6.81 2.44
C VAL A 166 14.16 -8.33 2.23
N GLN A 167 13.08 -9.11 2.22
CA GLN A 167 13.15 -10.55 1.91
C GLN A 167 13.71 -10.81 0.51
N LEU A 168 13.31 -10.02 -0.49
CA LEU A 168 13.84 -10.14 -1.85
C LEU A 168 15.33 -9.76 -1.93
N GLN A 169 15.77 -8.71 -1.21
CA GLN A 169 17.18 -8.33 -1.13
C GLN A 169 18.05 -9.51 -0.65
N LEU A 170 17.63 -10.19 0.41
CA LEU A 170 18.31 -11.37 0.93
C LEU A 170 18.31 -12.53 -0.09
N ALA A 171 17.18 -12.82 -0.73
CA ALA A 171 17.10 -13.85 -1.77
C ALA A 171 18.02 -13.55 -2.98
N LEU A 172 18.13 -12.28 -3.38
CA LEU A 172 19.03 -11.84 -4.45
C LEU A 172 20.50 -11.96 -4.03
N ALA A 173 20.85 -11.59 -2.80
CA ALA A 173 22.21 -11.76 -2.28
C ALA A 173 22.63 -13.23 -2.30
N HIS A 174 21.74 -14.13 -1.86
CA HIS A 174 21.98 -15.57 -1.92
C HIS A 174 22.22 -16.09 -3.33
N LEU A 175 21.37 -15.69 -4.28
CA LEU A 175 21.55 -16.08 -5.68
C LEU A 175 22.86 -15.54 -6.27
N ARG A 176 23.27 -14.31 -5.93
CA ARG A 176 24.54 -13.71 -6.39
C ARG A 176 25.76 -14.42 -5.80
N GLN A 177 25.63 -14.97 -4.59
CA GLN A 177 26.68 -15.79 -3.98
C GLN A 177 26.91 -17.09 -4.77
N TRP A 178 25.84 -17.73 -5.24
CA TRP A 178 25.95 -18.89 -6.14
C TRP A 178 26.38 -18.52 -7.56
N LEU A 179 25.94 -17.36 -8.04
CA LEU A 179 26.06 -16.93 -9.43
C LEU A 179 26.63 -15.49 -9.49
N PRO A 180 27.95 -15.31 -9.38
CA PRO A 180 28.56 -13.98 -9.41
C PRO A 180 28.29 -13.18 -10.70
N GLY A 181 28.03 -13.87 -11.81
CA GLY A 181 27.64 -13.26 -13.10
C GLY A 181 26.14 -13.00 -13.26
N LEU A 182 25.33 -13.15 -12.21
CA LEU A 182 23.88 -12.98 -12.28
C LEU A 182 23.51 -11.51 -12.55
N THR A 183 22.88 -11.25 -13.69
CA THR A 183 22.34 -9.94 -14.00
C THR A 183 21.01 -9.71 -13.26
N THR A 184 20.77 -8.52 -12.74
CA THR A 184 19.49 -8.14 -12.12
C THR A 184 18.94 -6.85 -12.75
N TRP A 185 17.66 -6.85 -13.13
CA TRP A 185 16.97 -5.67 -13.67
C TRP A 185 15.72 -5.34 -12.88
N GLY A 186 15.63 -4.10 -12.38
CA GLY A 186 14.41 -3.57 -11.76
C GLY A 186 13.55 -2.84 -12.78
N LEU A 187 12.23 -2.97 -12.68
CA LEU A 187 11.26 -2.19 -13.45
C LEU A 187 10.46 -1.28 -12.51
N SER A 188 10.35 0.02 -12.82
CA SER A 188 9.58 0.97 -12.02
C SER A 188 8.90 2.02 -12.91
N ALA A 189 7.83 2.65 -12.40
CA ALA A 189 7.08 3.69 -13.14
C ALA A 189 6.87 4.98 -12.35
N THR A 190 6.64 4.91 -11.03
CA THR A 190 6.20 6.06 -10.23
C THR A 190 6.99 6.11 -8.92
N LEU A 191 8.13 6.80 -8.92
CA LEU A 191 9.01 6.89 -7.76
C LEU A 191 9.90 8.14 -7.80
N GLY A 192 9.91 8.92 -6.72
CA GLY A 192 10.68 10.16 -6.61
C GLY A 192 12.18 10.00 -6.35
N ASN A 193 12.64 8.86 -5.81
CA ASN A 193 14.03 8.64 -5.37
C ASN A 193 14.70 7.47 -6.12
N LEU A 194 14.88 7.62 -7.44
CA LEU A 194 15.39 6.55 -8.31
C LEU A 194 16.80 6.05 -7.95
N GLN A 195 17.69 6.93 -7.48
CA GLN A 195 19.04 6.52 -7.10
C GLN A 195 19.00 5.58 -5.89
N HIS A 196 18.27 5.95 -4.84
CA HIS A 196 18.05 5.07 -3.68
C HIS A 196 17.44 3.72 -4.10
N ALA A 197 16.47 3.73 -5.01
CA ALA A 197 15.89 2.49 -5.53
C ALA A 197 16.88 1.60 -6.27
N LEU A 198 17.80 2.21 -7.04
CA LEU A 198 18.88 1.51 -7.73
C LEU A 198 19.86 0.91 -6.71
N ASP A 199 20.31 1.70 -5.75
CA ASP A 199 21.30 1.30 -4.73
C ASP A 199 20.76 0.16 -3.85
N VAL A 200 19.47 0.16 -3.52
CA VAL A 200 18.85 -0.94 -2.76
C VAL A 200 18.80 -2.23 -3.59
N LEU A 201 18.48 -2.15 -4.88
CA LEU A 201 18.40 -3.32 -5.75
C LEU A 201 19.79 -3.87 -6.10
N LEU A 202 20.73 -2.96 -6.33
CA LEU A 202 22.09 -3.20 -6.82
C LEU A 202 23.13 -2.46 -5.95
N PRO A 203 23.40 -2.93 -4.71
CA PRO A 203 24.36 -2.27 -3.82
C PRO A 203 25.79 -2.15 -4.39
N GLN A 204 26.13 -2.99 -5.36
CA GLN A 204 27.43 -3.00 -6.05
C GLN A 204 27.46 -2.10 -7.31
N GLY A 205 26.38 -1.37 -7.58
CA GLY A 205 26.24 -0.50 -8.74
C GLY A 205 25.45 -1.12 -9.90
N GLY A 206 24.92 -0.25 -10.76
CA GLY A 206 24.13 -0.62 -11.92
C GLY A 206 23.74 0.58 -12.76
N GLN A 207 23.09 0.35 -13.90
CA GLN A 207 22.68 1.43 -14.79
C GLN A 207 21.27 1.91 -14.50
N LEU A 208 21.09 3.22 -14.39
CA LEU A 208 19.77 3.84 -14.41
C LEU A 208 19.39 4.18 -15.85
N VAL A 209 18.33 3.55 -16.36
CA VAL A 209 17.75 3.86 -17.67
C VAL A 209 16.39 4.49 -17.47
N GLN A 210 16.24 5.73 -17.94
CA GLN A 210 14.97 6.46 -17.89
C GLN A 210 14.33 6.49 -19.27
N GLY A 211 13.14 5.90 -19.39
CA GLY A 211 12.27 6.04 -20.54
C GLY A 211 11.32 7.21 -20.34
N ARG A 212 11.78 8.44 -20.59
CA ARG A 212 10.89 9.59 -20.70
C ARG A 212 9.97 9.35 -21.90
N GLN A 213 8.67 9.22 -21.63
CA GLN A 213 7.64 9.26 -22.65
C GLN A 213 6.77 10.48 -22.39
N ASP A 214 6.62 11.32 -23.40
CA ASP A 214 5.65 12.42 -23.44
C ASP A 214 4.23 11.85 -23.62
N LYS A 215 3.84 10.89 -22.77
CA LYS A 215 2.46 10.44 -22.76
C LYS A 215 1.65 11.58 -22.16
N ALA A 216 0.85 12.25 -22.99
CA ALA A 216 -0.04 13.30 -22.55
C ALA A 216 -1.04 12.72 -21.53
N LEU A 217 -0.73 12.94 -20.25
CA LEU A 217 -1.60 12.63 -19.13
C LEU A 217 -2.56 13.80 -18.95
N GLN A 218 -3.82 13.57 -19.28
CA GLN A 218 -4.90 14.49 -19.02
C GLN A 218 -5.44 14.24 -17.60
N VAL A 219 -5.26 15.22 -16.73
CA VAL A 219 -5.89 15.27 -15.41
C VAL A 219 -6.93 16.38 -15.44
N ASP A 220 -8.20 16.00 -15.30
CA ASP A 220 -9.32 16.93 -15.18
C ASP A 220 -10.15 16.63 -13.93
N THR A 221 -11.11 17.49 -13.62
CA THR A 221 -11.92 17.42 -12.39
C THR A 221 -13.39 17.61 -12.74
N LEU A 222 -14.27 16.77 -12.19
CA LEU A 222 -15.71 17.02 -12.25
C LEU A 222 -16.07 18.12 -11.24
N LEU A 223 -16.47 19.28 -11.76
CA LEU A 223 -16.92 20.38 -10.91
C LEU A 223 -18.36 20.11 -10.43
N PRO A 224 -18.63 20.20 -9.11
CA PRO A 224 -19.98 20.18 -8.59
C PRO A 224 -20.82 21.33 -9.16
N THR A 225 -22.11 21.12 -9.35
CA THR A 225 -23.04 22.17 -9.83
C THR A 225 -23.20 23.31 -8.81
N ALA A 226 -23.10 22.98 -7.52
CA ALA A 226 -23.10 23.93 -6.42
C ALA A 226 -21.93 23.66 -5.48
N ILE A 227 -21.26 24.71 -5.04
CA ILE A 227 -20.11 24.63 -4.14
C ILE A 227 -20.59 24.90 -2.73
N GLU A 228 -20.42 23.90 -1.86
CA GLU A 228 -20.71 24.02 -0.45
C GLU A 228 -19.63 24.87 0.20
N ARG A 229 -20.02 25.91 0.95
CA ARG A 229 -19.08 26.76 1.71
C ARG A 229 -18.64 26.10 3.01
N PHE A 230 -19.40 25.13 3.51
CA PHE A 230 -19.11 24.35 4.73
C PHE A 230 -18.94 22.86 4.40
N PRO A 231 -17.73 22.44 4.00
CA PRO A 231 -17.48 21.09 3.48
C PRO A 231 -17.47 20.03 4.58
N TRP A 232 -18.03 18.85 4.30
CA TRP A 232 -17.87 17.69 5.17
C TRP A 232 -17.91 16.35 4.41
N ALA A 233 -17.09 15.38 4.84
CA ALA A 233 -16.83 14.13 4.12
C ALA A 233 -17.87 13.01 4.33
N GLY A 234 -19.16 13.30 4.59
CA GLY A 234 -20.12 12.26 5.00
C GLY A 234 -21.07 11.72 3.95
N HIS A 235 -21.11 12.31 2.75
CA HIS A 235 -21.89 11.75 1.64
C HIS A 235 -21.12 10.73 0.81
N MET A 236 -19.85 10.45 1.15
CA MET A 236 -18.94 9.54 0.42
C MET A 236 -18.82 9.84 -1.09
N GLY A 237 -19.17 11.06 -1.50
CA GLY A 237 -19.15 11.55 -2.88
C GLY A 237 -20.44 11.33 -3.67
N LEU A 238 -21.48 10.70 -3.12
CA LEU A 238 -22.68 10.34 -3.90
C LEU A 238 -23.48 11.55 -4.45
N LYS A 239 -23.19 12.77 -3.99
CA LYS A 239 -23.71 14.00 -4.63
C LYS A 239 -23.28 14.12 -6.10
N MET A 240 -22.13 13.56 -6.45
CA MET A 240 -21.60 13.52 -7.81
C MET A 240 -22.12 12.33 -8.63
N LEU A 241 -23.04 11.52 -8.10
CA LEU A 241 -23.50 10.28 -8.75
C LEU A 241 -24.05 10.52 -10.15
N ALA A 242 -24.84 11.60 -10.35
CA ALA A 242 -25.40 11.93 -11.65
C ALA A 242 -24.30 12.28 -12.68
N GLN A 243 -23.34 13.13 -12.31
CA GLN A 243 -22.23 13.50 -13.19
C GLN A 243 -21.32 12.30 -13.48
N VAL A 244 -20.99 11.50 -12.47
CA VAL A 244 -20.22 10.24 -12.65
C VAL A 244 -20.95 9.28 -13.59
N SER A 245 -22.27 9.14 -13.45
CA SER A 245 -23.08 8.29 -14.33
C SER A 245 -23.04 8.81 -15.78
N GLN A 246 -23.12 10.12 -15.99
CA GLN A 246 -22.99 10.71 -17.33
C GLN A 246 -21.62 10.43 -17.95
N GLU A 247 -20.54 10.56 -17.18
CA GLU A 247 -19.19 10.28 -17.68
C GLU A 247 -18.94 8.80 -17.97
N ILE A 248 -19.50 7.91 -17.16
CA ILE A 248 -19.52 6.48 -17.47
C ILE A 248 -20.31 6.25 -18.75
N ASP A 249 -21.46 6.92 -18.92
CA ASP A 249 -22.31 6.71 -20.09
C ASP A 249 -21.64 7.11 -21.40
N ALA A 250 -20.92 8.24 -21.37
CA ALA A 250 -20.18 8.82 -22.49
C ALA A 250 -18.87 8.11 -22.82
N SER A 251 -18.43 7.15 -22.00
CA SER A 251 -17.17 6.43 -22.20
C SER A 251 -17.42 4.98 -22.61
N THR A 252 -16.50 4.41 -23.38
CA THR A 252 -16.62 2.98 -23.78
C THR A 252 -16.44 2.06 -22.56
N SER A 253 -15.42 2.34 -21.75
CA SER A 253 -15.14 1.60 -20.52
C SER A 253 -14.39 2.48 -19.52
N CYS A 254 -14.81 2.43 -18.25
CA CYS A 254 -14.26 3.22 -17.15
C CYS A 254 -13.76 2.35 -15.99
N LEU A 255 -12.72 2.83 -15.32
CA LEU A 255 -12.39 2.40 -13.96
C LEU A 255 -12.83 3.47 -12.96
N VAL A 256 -13.62 3.11 -11.96
CA VAL A 256 -14.08 4.01 -10.90
C VAL A 256 -13.37 3.64 -9.62
N PHE A 257 -12.25 4.33 -9.32
CA PHE A 257 -11.46 4.07 -8.12
C PHE A 257 -12.08 4.73 -6.90
N THR A 258 -12.16 3.97 -5.81
CA THR A 258 -12.49 4.47 -4.48
C THR A 258 -11.37 4.14 -3.50
N ASN A 259 -11.33 4.86 -2.37
CA ASN A 259 -10.27 4.68 -1.37
C ASN A 259 -10.54 3.55 -0.39
N THR A 260 -11.80 3.10 -0.26
CA THR A 260 -12.16 2.04 0.68
C THR A 260 -13.12 1.04 0.04
N ARG A 261 -13.10 -0.20 0.53
CA ARG A 261 -14.04 -1.26 0.10
C ARG A 261 -15.49 -0.84 0.35
N ALA A 262 -15.75 -0.16 1.47
CA ALA A 262 -17.07 0.39 1.81
C ALA A 262 -17.58 1.35 0.75
N GLN A 263 -16.72 2.29 0.35
CA GLN A 263 -17.06 3.26 -0.68
C GLN A 263 -17.25 2.57 -2.03
N ALA A 264 -16.45 1.55 -2.39
CA ALA A 264 -16.63 0.79 -3.63
C ALA A 264 -18.01 0.10 -3.69
N GLU A 265 -18.37 -0.62 -2.63
CA GLU A 265 -19.67 -1.33 -2.51
C GLU A 265 -20.85 -0.35 -2.63
N LEU A 266 -20.77 0.79 -1.93
CA LEU A 266 -21.81 1.81 -1.95
C LEU A 266 -21.96 2.50 -3.31
N TRP A 267 -20.86 2.86 -3.95
CA TRP A 267 -20.91 3.45 -5.30
C TRP A 267 -21.44 2.47 -6.32
N TYR A 268 -21.05 1.20 -6.25
CA TYR A 268 -21.58 0.16 -7.13
C TYR A 268 -23.10 0.00 -6.97
N GLN A 269 -23.61 -0.03 -5.73
CA GLN A 269 -25.04 -0.08 -5.48
C GLN A 269 -25.77 1.18 -5.98
N ALA A 270 -25.26 2.37 -5.67
CA ALA A 270 -25.86 3.62 -6.09
C ALA A 270 -25.92 3.77 -7.62
N LEU A 271 -24.88 3.33 -8.33
CA LEU A 271 -24.87 3.32 -9.80
C LEU A 271 -25.93 2.36 -10.37
N LEU A 272 -26.09 1.16 -9.79
CA LEU A 272 -27.13 0.21 -10.23
C LEU A 272 -28.54 0.68 -9.90
N GLU A 273 -28.74 1.35 -8.77
CA GLU A 273 -30.03 1.94 -8.41
C GLU A 273 -30.41 3.08 -9.36
N ALA A 274 -29.44 3.94 -9.73
CA ALA A 274 -29.64 5.03 -10.68
C ALA A 274 -29.76 4.57 -12.14
N ARG A 275 -29.06 3.48 -12.50
CA ARG A 275 -29.04 2.88 -13.85
C ARG A 275 -29.24 1.36 -13.80
N PRO A 276 -30.48 0.89 -13.57
CA PRO A 276 -30.78 -0.54 -13.54
C PRO A 276 -30.45 -1.26 -14.85
N ASP A 277 -30.46 -0.54 -15.98
CA ASP A 277 -30.06 -1.00 -17.31
C ASP A 277 -28.58 -1.39 -17.40
N TRP A 278 -27.74 -0.96 -16.46
CA TRP A 278 -26.33 -1.34 -16.38
C TRP A 278 -26.08 -2.65 -15.63
N ALA A 279 -27.14 -3.33 -15.17
CA ALA A 279 -27.01 -4.64 -14.57
C ALA A 279 -26.30 -5.62 -15.53
N GLY A 280 -25.14 -6.14 -15.12
CA GLY A 280 -24.29 -7.00 -15.95
C GLY A 280 -23.28 -6.26 -16.84
N LEU A 281 -23.42 -4.94 -17.02
CA LEU A 281 -22.47 -4.08 -17.74
C LEU A 281 -21.46 -3.42 -16.82
N ILE A 282 -21.77 -3.30 -15.52
CA ILE A 282 -20.82 -2.82 -14.50
C ILE A 282 -20.45 -3.93 -13.52
N ALA A 283 -19.25 -3.83 -12.93
CA ALA A 283 -18.77 -4.79 -11.94
C ALA A 283 -18.08 -4.12 -10.75
N LEU A 284 -17.96 -4.89 -9.66
CA LEU A 284 -17.22 -4.50 -8.45
C LEU A 284 -15.91 -5.29 -8.37
N HIS A 285 -14.83 -4.64 -7.96
CA HIS A 285 -13.53 -5.29 -7.78
C HIS A 285 -12.77 -4.82 -6.53
N HIS A 286 -12.54 -5.72 -5.57
CA HIS A 286 -11.64 -5.49 -4.43
C HIS A 286 -11.11 -6.80 -3.85
N ALA A 287 -10.01 -6.73 -3.09
CA ALA A 287 -9.27 -7.90 -2.59
C ALA A 287 -10.11 -8.90 -1.75
N SER A 288 -11.17 -8.42 -1.08
CA SER A 288 -12.08 -9.28 -0.30
C SER A 288 -12.97 -10.19 -1.15
N LEU A 289 -13.14 -9.94 -2.46
CA LEU A 289 -14.02 -10.77 -3.29
C LEU A 289 -13.37 -12.14 -3.58
N ALA A 290 -14.23 -13.15 -3.73
CA ALA A 290 -13.82 -14.48 -4.19
C ALA A 290 -13.01 -14.38 -5.49
N ARG A 291 -12.00 -15.26 -5.61
CA ARG A 291 -11.07 -15.28 -6.73
C ARG A 291 -11.77 -15.40 -8.08
N ASP A 292 -12.67 -16.36 -8.23
CA ASP A 292 -13.39 -16.58 -9.50
C ASP A 292 -14.15 -15.32 -9.96
N THR A 293 -14.66 -14.53 -9.01
CA THR A 293 -15.31 -13.24 -9.32
C THR A 293 -14.29 -12.24 -9.84
N ARG A 294 -13.13 -12.10 -9.17
CA ARG A 294 -12.06 -11.19 -9.61
C ARG A 294 -11.52 -11.59 -10.99
N ASP A 295 -11.22 -12.86 -11.18
CA ASP A 295 -10.73 -13.42 -12.45
C ASP A 295 -11.76 -13.24 -13.58
N TRP A 296 -13.06 -13.27 -13.29
CA TRP A 296 -14.11 -12.93 -14.27
C TRP A 296 -14.12 -11.45 -14.60
N VAL A 297 -14.09 -10.55 -13.60
CA VAL A 297 -14.08 -9.10 -13.83
C VAL A 297 -12.87 -8.68 -14.65
N GLU A 298 -11.67 -9.14 -14.29
CA GLU A 298 -10.44 -8.80 -15.00
C GLU A 298 -10.46 -9.28 -16.46
N ARG A 299 -10.99 -10.48 -16.73
CA ARG A 299 -11.14 -11.00 -18.10
C ARG A 299 -12.18 -10.20 -18.90
N SER A 300 -13.34 -9.95 -18.32
CA SER A 300 -14.42 -9.19 -18.96
C SER A 300 -13.99 -7.75 -19.25
N LEU A 301 -13.21 -7.13 -18.36
CA LEU A 301 -12.61 -5.82 -18.57
C LEU A 301 -11.60 -5.83 -19.72
N LYS A 302 -10.71 -6.82 -19.78
CA LYS A 302 -9.74 -6.99 -20.90
C LYS A 302 -10.43 -7.21 -22.25
N GLN A 303 -11.58 -7.87 -22.25
CA GLN A 303 -12.37 -8.13 -23.46
C GLN A 303 -13.24 -6.94 -23.89
N GLY A 304 -13.34 -5.88 -23.07
CA GLY A 304 -14.19 -4.72 -23.34
C GLY A 304 -15.67 -4.97 -23.11
N ASN A 305 -16.04 -6.01 -22.36
CA ASN A 305 -17.43 -6.38 -22.08
C ASN A 305 -18.07 -5.56 -20.95
N LEU A 306 -17.28 -4.77 -20.21
CA LEU A 306 -17.73 -3.99 -19.07
C LEU A 306 -17.63 -2.50 -19.36
N LYS A 307 -18.74 -1.79 -19.11
CA LYS A 307 -18.85 -0.33 -19.22
C LYS A 307 -18.14 0.37 -18.05
N ALA A 308 -18.22 -0.19 -16.85
CA ALA A 308 -17.46 0.32 -15.72
C ALA A 308 -17.08 -0.78 -14.71
N VAL A 309 -15.93 -0.60 -14.05
CA VAL A 309 -15.57 -1.39 -12.87
C VAL A 309 -15.33 -0.44 -11.70
N VAL A 310 -16.13 -0.58 -10.64
CA VAL A 310 -15.91 0.12 -9.37
C VAL A 310 -14.89 -0.66 -8.56
N CYS A 311 -13.76 -0.05 -8.24
CA CYS A 311 -12.62 -0.76 -7.67
C CYS A 311 -11.88 0.00 -6.59
N THR A 312 -11.19 -0.73 -5.71
CA THR A 312 -10.17 -0.16 -4.81
C THR A 312 -8.79 -0.25 -5.47
N SER A 313 -7.72 -0.04 -4.69
CA SER A 313 -6.33 -0.25 -5.12
C SER A 313 -5.99 -1.64 -5.65
N SER A 314 -6.94 -2.58 -5.61
CA SER A 314 -6.82 -3.91 -6.24
C SER A 314 -6.54 -3.88 -7.74
N LEU A 315 -6.81 -2.76 -8.43
CA LEU A 315 -6.50 -2.56 -9.85
C LEU A 315 -5.50 -1.40 -10.08
N ASP A 316 -4.86 -0.86 -9.03
CA ASP A 316 -3.80 0.17 -9.17
C ASP A 316 -2.60 -0.42 -9.94
N LEU A 317 -2.31 -1.68 -9.64
CA LEU A 317 -1.24 -2.50 -10.19
C LEU A 317 -1.88 -3.58 -11.05
N GLY A 318 -1.43 -3.71 -12.29
CA GLY A 318 -2.13 -4.56 -13.26
C GLY A 318 -1.43 -4.55 -14.62
N VAL A 319 -1.77 -5.52 -15.45
CA VAL A 319 -1.42 -5.50 -16.88
C VAL A 319 -2.56 -4.84 -17.66
N ASP A 320 -2.23 -4.38 -18.85
CA ASP A 320 -2.95 -3.49 -19.78
C ASP A 320 -4.46 -3.77 -19.87
N PHE A 321 -5.28 -2.82 -19.42
CA PHE A 321 -6.72 -2.79 -19.69
C PHE A 321 -6.99 -1.91 -20.92
N LEU A 322 -6.59 -2.41 -22.11
CA LEU A 322 -6.67 -1.67 -23.37
C LEU A 322 -8.03 -0.99 -23.66
N PRO A 323 -9.20 -1.58 -23.31
CA PRO A 323 -10.50 -0.94 -23.54
C PRO A 323 -10.79 0.26 -22.64
N VAL A 324 -10.07 0.42 -21.52
CA VAL A 324 -10.33 1.49 -20.55
C VAL A 324 -9.91 2.83 -21.14
N GLU A 325 -10.90 3.67 -21.37
CA GLU A 325 -10.74 5.00 -21.94
C GLU A 325 -10.44 6.03 -20.84
N ARG A 326 -11.05 5.84 -19.66
CA ARG A 326 -11.01 6.82 -18.58
C ARG A 326 -10.97 6.19 -17.21
N VAL A 327 -10.29 6.89 -16.31
CA VAL A 327 -10.30 6.60 -14.89
C VAL A 327 -11.05 7.71 -14.15
N LEU A 328 -12.04 7.35 -13.34
CA LEU A 328 -12.73 8.25 -12.41
C LEU A 328 -12.18 7.98 -11.01
N GLN A 329 -11.59 8.98 -10.39
CA GLN A 329 -11.01 8.90 -9.06
C GLN A 329 -11.97 9.54 -8.04
N ILE A 330 -12.68 8.73 -7.28
CA ILE A 330 -13.63 9.21 -6.26
C ILE A 330 -12.85 9.65 -5.02
N GLY A 331 -12.99 10.94 -4.70
CA GLY A 331 -12.23 11.63 -3.66
C GLY A 331 -10.75 11.72 -3.97
N SER A 332 -9.99 12.26 -3.03
CA SER A 332 -8.54 12.40 -3.14
C SER A 332 -7.83 11.10 -3.51
N ALA A 333 -6.85 11.15 -4.42
CA ALA A 333 -5.95 10.04 -4.69
C ALA A 333 -4.97 9.77 -3.53
N LYS A 334 -4.87 10.72 -2.58
CA LYS A 334 -3.96 10.78 -1.44
C LYS A 334 -2.47 10.88 -1.77
N GLY A 335 -2.09 10.75 -3.05
CA GLY A 335 -0.73 10.98 -3.53
C GLY A 335 -0.61 10.97 -5.06
N ILE A 336 0.45 11.59 -5.56
CA ILE A 336 0.74 11.83 -6.98
C ILE A 336 1.15 10.55 -7.69
N ALA A 337 2.05 9.76 -7.11
CA ALA A 337 2.48 8.47 -7.65
C ALA A 337 1.28 7.56 -7.94
N ARG A 338 0.32 7.50 -7.00
CA ARG A 338 -0.90 6.71 -7.17
C ARG A 338 -1.81 7.27 -8.24
N LEU A 339 -2.00 8.58 -8.27
CA LEU A 339 -2.78 9.22 -9.32
C LEU A 339 -2.22 8.87 -10.71
N MET A 340 -0.89 8.90 -10.86
CA MET A 340 -0.20 8.49 -12.09
C MET A 340 -0.36 6.99 -12.40
N GLN A 341 -0.21 6.11 -11.42
CA GLN A 341 -0.43 4.67 -11.58
C GLN A 341 -1.86 4.38 -12.07
N ARG A 342 -2.86 5.00 -11.43
CA ARG A 342 -4.28 4.89 -11.78
C ARG A 342 -4.54 5.45 -13.16
N ALA A 343 -4.06 6.66 -13.47
CA ALA A 343 -4.22 7.26 -14.78
C ALA A 343 -3.59 6.41 -15.89
N GLY A 344 -2.45 5.78 -15.60
CA GLY A 344 -1.80 4.82 -16.49
C GLY A 344 -2.67 3.62 -16.85
N ARG A 345 -3.77 3.35 -16.13
CA ARG A 345 -4.76 2.30 -16.48
C ARG A 345 -5.70 2.70 -17.61
N SER A 346 -5.78 3.98 -17.96
CA SER A 346 -6.54 4.49 -19.10
C SER A 346 -5.63 4.73 -20.32
N GLY A 347 -6.16 4.51 -21.51
CA GLY A 347 -5.44 4.77 -22.76
C GLY A 347 -4.12 4.00 -22.82
N HIS A 348 -4.14 2.71 -22.48
CA HIS A 348 -2.94 1.88 -22.25
C HIS A 348 -2.21 1.43 -23.54
N ALA A 349 -2.18 2.27 -24.57
CA ALA A 349 -1.45 2.00 -25.81
C ALA A 349 -0.52 3.17 -26.14
N PRO A 350 0.66 2.93 -26.75
CA PRO A 350 1.52 4.00 -27.25
C PRO A 350 0.74 5.00 -28.12
N GLY A 351 0.85 6.29 -27.82
CA GLY A 351 0.14 7.37 -28.53
C GLY A 351 -1.29 7.64 -28.08
N ARG A 352 -1.92 6.79 -27.26
CA ARG A 352 -3.22 7.11 -26.62
C ARG A 352 -3.01 7.98 -25.38
N ARG A 353 -3.89 8.97 -25.21
CA ARG A 353 -3.91 9.85 -24.03
C ARG A 353 -4.40 9.05 -22.82
N SER A 354 -3.67 9.13 -21.71
CA SER A 354 -4.19 8.67 -20.42
C SER A 354 -5.03 9.78 -19.82
N ARG A 355 -6.25 9.46 -19.39
CA ARG A 355 -7.17 10.43 -18.80
C ARG A 355 -7.64 9.94 -17.43
N VAL A 356 -7.40 10.77 -16.42
CA VAL A 356 -7.98 10.61 -15.10
C VAL A 356 -8.81 11.84 -14.76
N THR A 357 -10.03 11.60 -14.30
CA THR A 357 -10.94 12.64 -13.83
C THR A 357 -11.11 12.50 -12.32
N LEU A 358 -10.73 13.54 -11.59
CA LEU A 358 -10.91 13.65 -10.15
C LEU A 358 -12.36 13.99 -9.84
N VAL A 359 -12.98 13.26 -8.90
CA VAL A 359 -14.37 13.45 -8.49
C VAL A 359 -14.39 13.83 -7.01
N PRO A 360 -14.58 15.11 -6.67
CA PRO A 360 -14.55 15.56 -5.28
C PRO A 360 -15.74 14.99 -4.50
N THR A 361 -15.48 14.59 -3.27
CA THR A 361 -16.48 14.19 -2.28
C THR A 361 -16.93 15.35 -1.38
N HIS A 362 -16.14 16.42 -1.35
CA HIS A 362 -16.46 17.72 -0.73
C HIS A 362 -15.63 18.85 -1.36
N SER A 363 -16.03 20.11 -1.13
CA SER A 363 -15.45 21.27 -1.83
C SER A 363 -13.93 21.46 -1.66
N LEU A 364 -13.36 21.17 -0.47
CA LEU A 364 -11.89 21.28 -0.27
C LEU A 364 -11.06 20.33 -1.15
N GLU A 365 -11.62 19.20 -1.62
CA GLU A 365 -10.91 18.30 -2.53
C GLU A 365 -10.71 18.93 -3.94
N LEU A 366 -11.37 20.05 -4.25
CA LEU A 366 -11.05 20.84 -5.44
C LEU A 366 -9.68 21.51 -5.33
N VAL A 367 -9.28 21.96 -4.13
CA VAL A 367 -7.93 22.48 -3.88
C VAL A 367 -6.91 21.35 -4.02
N GLU A 368 -7.22 20.17 -3.49
CA GLU A 368 -6.39 18.97 -3.71
C GLU A 368 -6.25 18.61 -5.19
N ALA A 369 -7.32 18.75 -5.98
CA ALA A 369 -7.28 18.49 -7.40
C ALA A 369 -6.37 19.49 -8.16
N ALA A 370 -6.47 20.78 -7.84
CA ALA A 370 -5.57 21.80 -8.37
C ALA A 370 -4.10 21.52 -7.98
N ALA A 371 -3.86 21.22 -6.70
CA ALA A 371 -2.55 20.89 -6.16
C ALA A 371 -1.95 19.65 -6.83
N ALA A 372 -2.74 18.59 -7.02
CA ALA A 372 -2.29 17.37 -7.68
C ALA A 372 -1.87 17.62 -9.14
N ARG A 373 -2.58 18.49 -9.85
CA ARG A 373 -2.23 18.90 -11.23
C ARG A 373 -0.92 19.69 -11.26
N GLN A 374 -0.73 20.61 -10.31
CA GLN A 374 0.51 21.39 -10.20
C GLN A 374 1.71 20.49 -9.84
N ALA A 375 1.59 19.66 -8.81
CA ALA A 375 2.66 18.75 -8.38
C ALA A 375 3.06 17.77 -9.49
N LEU A 376 2.08 17.24 -10.23
CA LEU A 376 2.33 16.40 -11.40
C LEU A 376 3.08 17.14 -12.50
N ALA A 377 2.71 18.40 -12.80
CA ALA A 377 3.39 19.22 -13.80
C ALA A 377 4.84 19.55 -13.38
N ALA A 378 5.08 19.71 -12.08
CA ALA A 378 6.42 19.92 -11.50
C ALA A 378 7.25 18.63 -11.39
N GLY A 379 6.66 17.44 -11.59
CA GLY A 379 7.34 16.16 -11.42
C GLY A 379 7.62 15.80 -9.95
N HIS A 380 6.89 16.41 -9.00
CA HIS A 380 7.01 16.10 -7.57
C HIS A 380 6.23 14.82 -7.25
N ILE A 381 6.94 13.70 -7.15
CA ILE A 381 6.40 12.36 -6.90
C ILE A 381 7.00 11.83 -5.60
N GLU A 382 6.21 11.10 -4.82
CA GLU A 382 6.62 10.57 -3.52
C GLU A 382 7.86 9.66 -3.61
N ALA A 383 8.77 9.84 -2.65
CA ALA A 383 9.89 8.93 -2.41
C ALA A 383 9.47 7.71 -1.57
N ARG A 384 10.18 6.59 -1.74
CA ARG A 384 10.02 5.39 -0.88
C ARG A 384 11.38 4.89 -0.42
N PHE A 385 11.52 4.63 0.87
CA PHE A 385 12.79 4.20 1.46
C PHE A 385 12.72 2.75 1.93
N SER A 386 13.83 2.02 1.78
CA SER A 386 13.91 0.63 2.22
C SER A 386 14.02 0.60 3.74
N PRO A 387 13.21 -0.25 4.42
CA PRO A 387 13.45 -0.59 5.81
C PRO A 387 14.88 -1.12 6.00
N ARG A 388 15.43 -0.91 7.19
CA ARG A 388 16.77 -1.37 7.59
C ARG A 388 16.65 -2.25 8.83
N LEU A 389 17.58 -3.19 8.97
CA LEU A 389 17.74 -4.05 10.15
C LEU A 389 16.44 -4.75 10.60
N CYS A 390 15.63 -5.24 9.65
CA CYS A 390 14.44 -6.05 9.96
C CYS A 390 14.87 -7.42 10.51
N MET A 391 15.15 -7.50 11.81
CA MET A 391 15.71 -8.68 12.47
C MET A 391 14.78 -9.89 12.41
N ASP A 392 13.47 -9.70 12.41
CA ASP A 392 12.48 -10.76 12.15
C ASP A 392 12.67 -11.43 10.79
N VAL A 393 12.86 -10.64 9.72
CA VAL A 393 13.13 -11.12 8.36
C VAL A 393 14.50 -11.79 8.29
N LEU A 394 15.51 -11.24 8.97
CA LEU A 394 16.85 -11.85 9.04
C LEU A 394 16.79 -13.24 9.69
N VAL A 395 16.17 -13.35 10.87
CA VAL A 395 16.01 -14.62 11.59
C VAL A 395 15.23 -15.63 10.74
N GLN A 396 14.16 -15.20 10.07
CA GLN A 396 13.43 -16.05 9.13
C GLN A 396 14.33 -16.53 8.00
N HIS A 397 15.15 -15.66 7.43
CA HIS A 397 16.07 -15.98 6.35
C HIS A 397 17.16 -16.97 6.78
N VAL A 398 17.77 -16.77 7.96
CA VAL A 398 18.78 -17.69 8.52
C VAL A 398 18.21 -19.11 8.65
N VAL A 399 17.01 -19.27 9.20
CA VAL A 399 16.35 -20.59 9.26
C VAL A 399 16.03 -21.11 7.86
N SER A 400 15.67 -20.24 6.91
CA SER A 400 15.41 -20.63 5.52
C SER A 400 16.66 -21.19 4.84
N MET A 401 17.83 -20.61 5.08
CA MET A 401 19.10 -21.10 4.52
C MET A 401 19.56 -22.40 5.20
N ALA A 402 19.21 -22.60 6.48
CA ALA A 402 19.45 -23.86 7.19
C ALA A 402 18.66 -25.05 6.61
N LEU A 403 17.57 -24.81 5.84
CA LEU A 403 16.73 -25.86 5.25
C LEU A 403 17.26 -26.47 3.96
N GLY A 404 18.10 -25.72 3.23
CA GLY A 404 18.69 -26.15 1.97
C GLY A 404 19.87 -27.08 2.22
N SER A 405 21.04 -26.72 1.68
CA SER A 405 22.30 -27.41 1.99
C SER A 405 22.83 -27.14 3.41
N GLY A 406 22.19 -26.22 4.13
CA GLY A 406 22.76 -25.59 5.33
C GLY A 406 23.68 -24.43 4.97
N PHE A 407 24.19 -23.74 5.99
CA PHE A 407 25.08 -22.59 5.81
C PHE A 407 26.27 -22.58 6.78
N HIS A 408 27.35 -21.89 6.38
CA HIS A 408 28.42 -21.49 7.29
C HIS A 408 28.19 -20.05 7.77
N PRO A 409 28.32 -19.74 9.08
CA PRO A 409 27.98 -18.43 9.62
C PRO A 409 28.70 -17.25 8.98
N GLU A 410 30.01 -17.35 8.76
CA GLU A 410 30.83 -16.26 8.21
C GLU A 410 30.45 -15.93 6.76
N GLN A 411 30.17 -16.97 5.96
CA GLN A 411 29.75 -16.83 4.57
C GLN A 411 28.37 -16.19 4.47
N LEU A 412 27.42 -16.65 5.28
CA LEU A 412 26.07 -16.09 5.31
C LEU A 412 26.06 -14.64 5.86
N LEU A 413 26.93 -14.32 6.82
CA LEU A 413 27.08 -12.94 7.30
C LEU A 413 27.58 -11.99 6.19
N ALA A 414 28.60 -12.39 5.44
CA ALA A 414 29.11 -11.60 4.31
C ALA A 414 28.02 -11.38 3.24
N GLU A 415 27.25 -12.43 2.94
CA GLU A 415 26.09 -12.37 2.04
C GLU A 415 25.04 -11.38 2.55
N VAL A 416 24.61 -11.50 3.80
CA VAL A 416 23.61 -10.62 4.42
C VAL A 416 24.06 -9.16 4.39
N ARG A 417 25.32 -8.88 4.78
CA ARG A 417 25.90 -7.53 4.77
C ARG A 417 26.04 -6.91 3.38
N SER A 418 26.00 -7.72 2.32
CA SER A 418 25.99 -7.20 0.95
C SER A 418 24.66 -6.54 0.57
N THR A 419 23.60 -6.75 1.35
CA THR A 419 22.28 -6.13 1.13
C THR A 419 22.20 -4.73 1.72
N TRP A 420 21.36 -3.87 1.14
CA TRP A 420 21.11 -2.54 1.70
C TRP A 420 20.52 -2.59 3.12
N ALA A 421 19.52 -3.45 3.33
CA ALA A 421 18.82 -3.55 4.60
C ALA A 421 19.74 -3.94 5.77
N PHE A 422 20.82 -4.68 5.52
CA PHE A 422 21.72 -5.20 6.55
C PHE A 422 23.19 -4.78 6.37
N ALA A 423 23.49 -3.79 5.53
CA ALA A 423 24.84 -3.26 5.34
C ALA A 423 25.49 -2.79 6.66
N GLY A 424 24.67 -2.25 7.57
CA GLY A 424 25.10 -1.82 8.91
C GLY A 424 24.96 -2.87 10.02
N LEU A 425 24.70 -4.16 9.69
CA LEU A 425 24.52 -5.20 10.69
C LEU A 425 25.82 -5.44 11.47
N ARG A 426 25.79 -5.29 12.79
CA ARG A 426 26.95 -5.49 13.68
C ARG A 426 27.16 -6.97 14.02
N ASP A 427 28.38 -7.37 14.35
CA ASP A 427 28.70 -8.76 14.73
C ASP A 427 27.89 -9.24 15.94
N SER A 428 27.64 -8.37 16.91
CA SER A 428 26.79 -8.68 18.06
C SER A 428 25.33 -8.95 17.70
N GLN A 429 24.80 -8.25 16.69
CA GLN A 429 23.43 -8.47 16.19
C GLN A 429 23.34 -9.76 15.37
N TRP A 430 24.40 -10.08 14.62
CA TRP A 430 24.52 -11.35 13.93
C TRP A 430 24.59 -12.53 14.90
N GLN A 431 25.44 -12.43 15.92
CA GLN A 431 25.55 -13.44 16.96
C GLN A 431 24.21 -13.65 17.68
N TRP A 432 23.52 -12.55 18.02
CA TRP A 432 22.16 -12.63 18.56
C TRP A 432 21.21 -13.40 17.63
N ALA A 433 21.27 -13.17 16.32
CA ALA A 433 20.40 -13.86 15.37
C ALA A 433 20.68 -15.37 15.33
N LEU A 434 21.97 -15.77 15.39
CA LEU A 434 22.38 -17.18 15.48
C LEU A 434 21.89 -17.82 16.80
N ASP A 435 22.15 -17.18 17.93
CA ASP A 435 21.71 -17.68 19.24
C ASP A 435 20.19 -17.79 19.33
N PHE A 436 19.48 -16.86 18.69
CA PHE A 436 18.03 -16.85 18.62
C PHE A 436 17.45 -17.98 17.77
N VAL A 437 18.09 -18.36 16.66
CA VAL A 437 17.63 -19.52 15.87
C VAL A 437 18.06 -20.85 16.47
N CYS A 438 19.19 -20.90 17.17
CA CYS A 438 19.72 -22.15 17.74
C CYS A 438 19.11 -22.48 19.10
N HIS A 439 18.82 -21.48 19.92
CA HIS A 439 18.39 -21.71 21.31
C HIS A 439 17.21 -20.81 21.72
N GLY A 440 16.63 -20.05 20.79
CA GLY A 440 15.55 -19.11 21.11
C GLY A 440 16.00 -17.88 21.92
N GLY A 441 17.30 -17.61 21.97
CA GLY A 441 17.89 -16.52 22.74
C GLY A 441 18.03 -16.87 24.22
N SER A 442 18.27 -15.87 25.07
CA SER A 442 18.48 -16.06 26.51
C SER A 442 17.25 -16.60 27.26
N SER A 443 16.05 -16.31 26.76
CA SER A 443 14.79 -16.59 27.46
C SER A 443 14.08 -17.88 27.06
N LEU A 444 14.45 -18.51 25.94
CA LEU A 444 13.68 -19.65 25.38
C LEU A 444 14.48 -20.95 25.26
N THR A 445 15.68 -21.01 25.85
CA THR A 445 16.60 -22.17 25.77
C THR A 445 15.96 -23.49 26.22
N ALA A 446 15.08 -23.45 27.21
CA ALA A 446 14.39 -24.62 27.76
C ALA A 446 13.28 -25.21 26.85
N TYR A 447 12.98 -24.56 25.73
CA TYR A 447 11.86 -24.95 24.85
C TYR A 447 12.38 -25.47 23.50
N PRO A 448 12.33 -26.80 23.26
CA PRO A 448 12.88 -27.42 22.05
C PRO A 448 12.30 -26.89 20.74
N ASP A 449 11.08 -26.36 20.76
CA ASP A 449 10.42 -25.79 19.58
C ASP A 449 11.10 -24.53 19.03
N TYR A 450 11.97 -23.87 19.80
CA TYR A 450 12.74 -22.68 19.36
C TYR A 450 14.21 -22.98 19.07
N GLN A 451 14.63 -24.24 19.26
CA GLN A 451 15.92 -24.76 18.77
C GLN A 451 15.76 -25.15 17.30
N ARG A 452 15.64 -24.13 16.43
CA ARG A 452 15.27 -24.33 15.02
C ARG A 452 16.44 -24.78 14.17
N VAL A 453 17.64 -24.38 14.53
CA VAL A 453 18.88 -24.64 13.79
C VAL A 453 19.91 -25.23 14.73
N GLU A 454 20.67 -26.21 14.27
CA GLU A 454 21.76 -26.83 15.02
C GLU A 454 23.05 -26.77 14.22
N ARG A 455 24.16 -26.59 14.93
CA ARG A 455 25.51 -26.68 14.35
C ARG A 455 25.94 -28.14 14.33
N HIS A 456 26.24 -28.65 13.15
CA HIS A 456 26.79 -30.00 12.99
C HIS A 456 28.32 -30.02 13.15
N ALA A 457 28.89 -31.22 13.28
CA ALA A 457 30.33 -31.43 13.46
C ALA A 457 31.19 -30.85 12.31
N ASP A 458 30.62 -30.74 11.10
CA ASP A 458 31.23 -30.12 9.92
C ASP A 458 31.21 -28.58 9.95
N GLY A 459 30.68 -27.98 11.02
CA GLY A 459 30.54 -26.53 11.16
C GLY A 459 29.41 -25.92 10.34
N VAL A 460 28.57 -26.74 9.69
CA VAL A 460 27.41 -26.30 8.94
C VAL A 460 26.18 -26.26 9.84
N TYR A 461 25.40 -25.20 9.70
CA TYR A 461 24.15 -25.00 10.42
C TYR A 461 22.99 -25.54 9.59
N ARG A 462 22.19 -26.45 10.18
CA ARG A 462 21.05 -27.11 9.52
C ARG A 462 19.84 -27.11 10.44
N VAL A 463 18.63 -27.25 9.88
CA VAL A 463 17.42 -27.32 10.70
C VAL A 463 17.38 -28.59 11.54
N ALA A 464 17.05 -28.45 12.82
CA ALA A 464 17.11 -29.51 13.82
C ALA A 464 16.18 -30.71 13.54
N SER A 465 15.05 -30.50 12.85
CA SER A 465 14.12 -31.58 12.52
C SER A 465 13.21 -31.30 11.32
N GLU A 466 12.74 -32.35 10.65
CA GLU A 466 11.78 -32.23 9.54
C GLU A 466 10.41 -31.64 9.99
N ARG A 467 10.05 -31.79 11.26
CA ARG A 467 8.86 -31.13 11.83
C ARG A 467 9.01 -29.61 11.83
N LEU A 468 10.16 -29.11 12.31
CA LEU A 468 10.47 -27.67 12.32
C LEU A 468 10.66 -27.14 10.90
N ALA A 469 11.22 -27.97 10.00
CA ALA A 469 11.36 -27.63 8.60
C ALA A 469 10.02 -27.39 7.90
N ARG A 470 9.05 -28.31 8.07
CA ARG A 470 7.70 -28.15 7.53
C ARG A 470 6.99 -26.92 8.11
N ARG A 471 7.11 -26.71 9.43
CA ARG A 471 6.55 -25.54 10.13
C ARG A 471 7.11 -24.24 9.56
N HIS A 472 8.43 -24.13 9.41
CA HIS A 472 9.09 -22.95 8.87
C HIS A 472 8.66 -22.66 7.42
N ARG A 473 8.66 -23.67 6.54
CA ARG A 473 8.21 -23.49 5.15
C ARG A 473 6.77 -22.97 5.04
N MET A 474 5.88 -23.33 5.96
CA MET A 474 4.51 -22.80 5.99
C MET A 474 4.42 -21.36 6.51
N GLY A 475 5.43 -20.89 7.24
CA GLY A 475 5.51 -19.53 7.79
C GLY A 475 6.38 -18.55 6.99
N ILE A 476 7.07 -18.99 5.93
CA ILE A 476 7.89 -18.10 5.10
C ILE A 476 7.03 -17.03 4.44
N GLY A 477 7.40 -15.78 4.66
CA GLY A 477 6.70 -14.59 4.19
C GLY A 477 6.74 -13.46 5.21
N THR A 478 6.38 -12.26 4.76
CA THR A 478 6.37 -11.05 5.60
C THR A 478 5.01 -10.36 5.63
N ILE A 479 4.02 -10.89 4.90
CA ILE A 479 2.65 -10.39 4.94
C ILE A 479 1.94 -11.04 6.12
N VAL A 480 1.61 -10.24 7.13
CA VAL A 480 0.74 -10.63 8.24
C VAL A 480 -0.59 -9.93 8.02
N SER A 481 -1.67 -10.68 7.81
CA SER A 481 -3.00 -10.12 7.59
C SER A 481 -3.81 -10.10 8.88
N ASP A 482 -4.66 -9.07 9.03
CA ASP A 482 -5.72 -9.09 10.03
C ASP A 482 -6.61 -10.33 9.87
N ALA A 483 -7.22 -10.73 10.99
CA ALA A 483 -8.14 -11.85 11.01
C ALA A 483 -9.32 -11.63 10.07
N ASN A 484 -9.49 -12.56 9.13
CA ASN A 484 -10.62 -12.55 8.22
C ASN A 484 -11.41 -13.85 8.34
N LEU A 485 -12.74 -13.76 8.29
CA LEU A 485 -13.62 -14.91 8.11
C LEU A 485 -13.97 -15.08 6.64
N GLN A 486 -14.13 -16.32 6.21
CA GLN A 486 -14.74 -16.65 4.93
C GLN A 486 -16.23 -16.33 4.98
N LEU A 487 -16.76 -15.65 3.95
CA LEU A 487 -18.18 -15.38 3.81
C LEU A 487 -18.78 -16.37 2.80
N LYS A 488 -19.75 -17.18 3.21
CA LYS A 488 -20.37 -18.22 2.36
C LYS A 488 -21.89 -18.15 2.42
N PHE A 489 -22.55 -18.52 1.33
CA PHE A 489 -24.00 -18.75 1.41
C PHE A 489 -24.34 -19.90 2.35
N TRP A 490 -25.43 -19.76 3.10
CA TRP A 490 -26.00 -20.83 3.88
C TRP A 490 -26.66 -21.86 2.96
N SER A 491 -26.25 -23.12 3.10
CA SER A 491 -26.87 -24.29 2.46
C SER A 491 -26.93 -25.42 3.49
N LYS A 492 -27.94 -26.29 3.42
CA LYS A 492 -27.97 -27.51 4.24
C LYS A 492 -26.66 -28.29 3.99
N GLY A 493 -25.90 -28.57 5.06
CA GLY A 493 -24.59 -29.24 4.98
C GLY A 493 -23.37 -28.33 4.73
N GLY A 494 -23.50 -26.99 4.75
CA GLY A 494 -22.35 -26.07 4.73
C GLY A 494 -21.65 -25.88 3.38
N GLY A 495 -22.10 -26.52 2.31
CA GLY A 495 -21.52 -26.47 0.96
C GLY A 495 -21.88 -25.25 0.11
N GLY A 496 -22.35 -24.15 0.71
CA GLY A 496 -22.76 -22.97 -0.06
C GLY A 496 -21.58 -22.23 -0.72
N LYS A 497 -21.88 -21.55 -1.84
CA LYS A 497 -20.88 -20.80 -2.63
C LYS A 497 -20.16 -19.75 -1.77
N THR A 498 -18.83 -19.70 -1.90
CA THR A 498 -17.98 -18.67 -1.28
C THR A 498 -18.15 -17.33 -1.98
N LEU A 499 -18.36 -16.28 -1.19
CA LEU A 499 -18.49 -14.91 -1.64
C LEU A 499 -17.16 -14.15 -1.56
N GLY A 500 -16.35 -14.44 -0.54
CA GLY A 500 -15.12 -13.73 -0.26
C GLY A 500 -14.72 -13.79 1.20
N SER A 501 -14.03 -12.78 1.70
CA SER A 501 -13.62 -12.67 3.10
C SER A 501 -13.88 -11.28 3.71
N VAL A 502 -14.17 -11.27 5.02
CA VAL A 502 -14.52 -10.08 5.82
C VAL A 502 -13.74 -10.06 7.12
N GLU A 503 -13.44 -8.87 7.67
CA GLU A 503 -12.71 -8.75 8.94
C GLU A 503 -13.50 -9.37 10.10
N GLU A 504 -12.80 -10.11 10.97
CA GLU A 504 -13.40 -10.74 12.15
C GLU A 504 -14.04 -9.72 13.08
N ALA A 505 -13.37 -8.58 13.31
CA ALA A 505 -13.88 -7.52 14.17
C ALA A 505 -15.20 -6.90 13.67
N PHE A 506 -15.46 -6.93 12.36
CA PHE A 506 -16.73 -6.47 11.82
C PHE A 506 -17.85 -7.48 12.10
N ILE A 507 -17.64 -8.75 11.79
CA ILE A 507 -18.63 -9.81 12.02
C ILE A 507 -18.91 -9.99 13.51
N ALA A 508 -17.91 -9.84 14.38
CA ALA A 508 -18.07 -9.95 15.83
C ALA A 508 -19.04 -8.91 16.44
N ARG A 509 -19.33 -7.82 15.73
CA ARG A 509 -20.30 -6.79 16.16
C ARG A 509 -21.73 -7.10 15.70
N LEU A 510 -21.92 -8.08 14.84
CA LEU A 510 -23.21 -8.48 14.28
C LEU A 510 -23.76 -9.71 15.01
N ARG A 511 -25.08 -9.78 15.10
CA ARG A 511 -25.83 -10.94 15.61
C ARG A 511 -26.45 -11.70 14.44
N PRO A 512 -26.72 -13.01 14.58
CA PRO A 512 -27.59 -13.72 13.67
C PRO A 512 -28.91 -12.96 13.45
N GLY A 513 -29.30 -12.75 12.19
CA GLY A 513 -30.44 -11.91 11.78
C GLY A 513 -30.05 -10.50 11.34
N ASP A 514 -28.87 -9.99 11.74
CA ASP A 514 -28.38 -8.70 11.27
C ASP A 514 -28.00 -8.76 9.79
N THR A 515 -28.16 -7.63 9.09
CA THR A 515 -27.86 -7.53 7.65
C THR A 515 -26.59 -6.76 7.39
N LEU A 516 -25.85 -7.18 6.37
CA LEU A 516 -24.62 -6.56 5.89
C LEU A 516 -24.60 -6.41 4.36
N VAL A 517 -23.81 -5.47 3.87
CA VAL A 517 -23.53 -5.32 2.42
C VAL A 517 -22.21 -6.01 2.08
N PHE A 518 -22.25 -6.90 1.08
CA PHE A 518 -21.04 -7.51 0.52
C PHE A 518 -21.27 -8.02 -0.91
N ALA A 519 -20.28 -7.82 -1.78
CA ALA A 519 -20.31 -8.20 -3.20
C ALA A 519 -21.55 -7.63 -3.92
N GLY A 520 -21.89 -6.37 -3.63
CA GLY A 520 -23.03 -5.63 -4.16
C GLY A 520 -24.39 -6.11 -3.67
N ARG A 521 -24.45 -6.96 -2.64
CA ARG A 521 -25.68 -7.60 -2.17
C ARG A 521 -25.94 -7.30 -0.71
N VAL A 522 -27.23 -7.19 -0.37
CA VAL A 522 -27.69 -7.20 1.02
C VAL A 522 -27.85 -8.65 1.49
N LEU A 523 -27.13 -9.00 2.56
CA LEU A 523 -27.01 -10.35 3.09
C LEU A 523 -27.37 -10.35 4.56
N GLU A 524 -28.09 -11.36 5.02
CA GLU A 524 -28.40 -11.59 6.43
C GLU A 524 -27.44 -12.62 7.02
N LEU A 525 -26.84 -12.31 8.17
CA LEU A 525 -25.98 -13.21 8.92
C LEU A 525 -26.82 -14.34 9.53
N VAL A 526 -26.55 -15.58 9.14
CA VAL A 526 -27.24 -16.77 9.68
C VAL A 526 -26.51 -17.30 10.89
N ARG A 527 -25.20 -17.52 10.79
CA ARG A 527 -24.34 -17.98 11.90
C ARG A 527 -22.86 -17.82 11.57
N VAL A 528 -22.01 -17.96 12.58
CA VAL A 528 -20.54 -17.99 12.44
C VAL A 528 -20.02 -19.31 13.01
N GLU A 529 -19.22 -20.03 12.23
CA GLU A 529 -18.67 -21.34 12.62
C GLU A 529 -17.38 -21.61 11.83
N ASN A 530 -16.34 -22.16 12.48
CA ASN A 530 -15.07 -22.57 11.83
C ASN A 530 -14.47 -21.49 10.91
N MET A 531 -14.28 -20.27 11.43
CA MET A 531 -13.79 -19.10 10.68
C MET A 531 -14.60 -18.78 9.41
N THR A 532 -15.86 -19.21 9.36
CA THR A 532 -16.80 -18.97 8.27
C THR A 532 -18.06 -18.28 8.80
N ALA A 533 -18.40 -17.13 8.21
CA ALA A 533 -19.68 -16.46 8.39
C ALA A 533 -20.64 -16.94 7.28
N TYR A 534 -21.72 -17.60 7.68
CA TYR A 534 -22.76 -18.07 6.78
C TYR A 534 -23.86 -17.02 6.63
N VAL A 535 -24.25 -16.74 5.39
CA VAL A 535 -25.21 -15.68 5.07
C VAL A 535 -26.29 -16.16 4.10
N ARG A 536 -27.44 -15.49 4.10
CA ARG A 536 -28.49 -15.67 3.08
C ARG A 536 -28.84 -14.33 2.43
N ARG A 537 -29.50 -14.35 1.27
CA ARG A 537 -29.98 -13.11 0.63
C ARG A 537 -31.05 -12.46 1.50
N SER A 538 -31.04 -11.13 1.56
CA SER A 538 -32.06 -10.34 2.25
C SER A 538 -32.55 -9.21 1.35
N THR A 539 -33.81 -8.80 1.54
CA THR A 539 -34.45 -7.66 0.88
C THR A 539 -34.49 -6.41 1.77
N ALA A 540 -33.80 -6.45 2.91
CA ALA A 540 -33.73 -5.32 3.82
C ALA A 540 -33.18 -4.07 3.13
N ARG A 541 -33.80 -2.92 3.41
CA ARG A 541 -33.37 -1.60 2.86
C ARG A 541 -32.16 -1.00 3.59
N LYS A 542 -31.82 -1.53 4.78
CA LYS A 542 -30.70 -1.06 5.60
C LYS A 542 -29.83 -2.24 5.92
N ALA A 543 -28.52 -2.06 5.81
CA ALA A 543 -27.54 -3.07 6.11
C ALA A 543 -26.24 -2.41 6.60
N ALA A 544 -25.53 -3.10 7.50
CA ALA A 544 -24.23 -2.67 7.97
C ALA A 544 -23.21 -2.78 6.83
N VAL A 545 -22.53 -1.68 6.53
CA VAL A 545 -21.35 -1.70 5.66
C VAL A 545 -20.14 -1.82 6.58
N ALA A 546 -19.26 -2.80 6.32
CA ALA A 546 -18.04 -2.90 7.09
C ALA A 546 -17.25 -1.59 6.97
N ARG A 547 -16.80 -1.03 8.09
CA ARG A 547 -15.88 0.11 8.09
C ARG A 547 -14.51 -0.46 8.42
N TRP A 548 -13.77 -0.80 7.37
CA TRP A 548 -12.40 -1.31 7.49
C TRP A 548 -11.50 -0.20 8.03
N ASN A 549 -10.82 -0.45 9.16
CA ASN A 549 -9.87 0.50 9.74
C ASN A 549 -8.54 0.54 8.94
N GLY A 550 -8.13 -0.59 8.36
CA GLY A 550 -6.83 -0.76 7.67
C GLY A 550 -6.71 -0.14 6.27
N GLY A 551 -7.53 0.86 5.92
CA GLY A 551 -7.63 1.37 4.54
C GLY A 551 -7.52 2.88 4.35
N ARG A 552 -7.34 3.67 5.42
CA ARG A 552 -7.24 5.13 5.28
C ARG A 552 -5.79 5.52 5.06
N MET A 553 -5.47 5.78 3.81
CA MET A 553 -4.13 6.22 3.40
C MET A 553 -3.99 7.71 3.68
N PRO A 554 -2.91 8.15 4.36
CA PRO A 554 -2.70 9.56 4.63
C PRO A 554 -2.42 10.32 3.34
N LEU A 555 -2.73 11.61 3.34
CA LEU A 555 -2.25 12.55 2.32
C LEU A 555 -0.71 12.50 2.28
N SER A 556 -0.11 12.47 1.09
CA SER A 556 1.36 12.57 0.95
C SER A 556 1.86 13.98 1.26
N SER A 557 3.14 14.09 1.64
CA SER A 557 3.78 15.38 1.91
C SER A 557 3.77 16.26 0.66
N GLU A 558 4.08 15.69 -0.50
CA GLU A 558 4.15 16.38 -1.79
C GLU A 558 2.79 16.97 -2.19
N LEU A 559 1.69 16.23 -2.00
CA LEU A 559 0.34 16.73 -2.26
C LEU A 559 -0.09 17.77 -1.21
N ALA A 560 0.30 17.58 0.05
CA ALA A 560 -0.01 18.53 1.12
C ALA A 560 0.70 19.88 0.94
N ASP A 561 1.98 19.86 0.57
CA ASP A 561 2.76 21.06 0.29
C ASP A 561 2.18 21.82 -0.91
N ALA A 562 1.88 21.11 -2.01
CA ALA A 562 1.23 21.71 -3.18
C ALA A 562 -0.17 22.28 -2.85
N LEU A 563 -0.90 21.70 -1.90
CA LEU A 563 -2.17 22.24 -1.42
C LEU A 563 -1.97 23.56 -0.69
N VAL A 564 -0.98 23.65 0.21
CA VAL A 564 -0.65 24.90 0.90
C VAL A 564 -0.23 25.98 -0.08
N GLU A 565 0.50 25.64 -1.15
CA GLU A 565 0.83 26.60 -2.22
C GLU A 565 -0.43 27.14 -2.93
N GLN A 566 -1.45 26.31 -3.17
CA GLN A 566 -2.73 26.75 -3.73
C GLN A 566 -3.51 27.67 -2.76
N LEU A 567 -3.47 27.38 -1.46
CA LEU A 567 -4.09 28.24 -0.44
C LEU A 567 -3.35 29.58 -0.30
N ASP A 568 -2.02 29.56 -0.36
CA ASP A 568 -1.17 30.76 -0.37
C ASP A 568 -1.46 31.64 -1.60
N ALA A 569 -1.58 31.03 -2.79
CA ALA A 569 -2.01 31.75 -3.98
C ALA A 569 -3.40 32.39 -3.80
N ALA A 570 -4.36 31.65 -3.24
CA ALA A 570 -5.71 32.15 -2.95
C ALA A 570 -5.73 33.26 -1.89
N ALA A 571 -4.83 33.23 -0.90
CA ALA A 571 -4.66 34.31 0.08
C ALA A 571 -4.21 35.63 -0.57
N HIS A 572 -3.53 35.54 -1.71
CA HIS A 572 -3.15 36.66 -2.56
C HIS A 572 -4.13 36.87 -3.75
N GLU A 573 -5.38 36.44 -3.58
CA GLU A 573 -6.47 36.56 -4.56
C GLU A 573 -6.23 35.89 -5.93
N ARG A 574 -5.29 34.95 -6.01
CA ARG A 574 -5.02 34.17 -7.24
C ARG A 574 -5.74 32.82 -7.20
N PHE A 575 -6.64 32.61 -8.14
CA PHE A 575 -7.46 31.40 -8.26
C PHE A 575 -7.23 30.73 -9.62
N ASP A 576 -6.07 30.11 -9.80
CA ASP A 576 -5.66 29.54 -11.08
C ASP A 576 -6.37 28.22 -11.38
N GLY A 577 -6.93 28.11 -12.59
CA GLY A 577 -7.61 26.90 -13.05
C GLY A 577 -9.11 26.82 -12.71
N PRO A 578 -9.81 25.82 -13.26
CA PRO A 578 -11.25 25.65 -13.04
C PRO A 578 -11.60 25.29 -11.58
N GLU A 579 -10.78 24.47 -10.93
CA GLU A 579 -11.02 24.00 -9.56
C GLU A 579 -10.94 25.14 -8.54
N MET A 580 -9.89 25.97 -8.62
CA MET A 580 -9.70 27.11 -7.71
C MET A 580 -10.78 28.19 -7.91
N ARG A 581 -11.18 28.45 -9.15
CA ARG A 581 -12.30 29.37 -9.44
C ARG A 581 -13.61 28.86 -8.86
N ALA A 582 -13.87 27.55 -8.94
CA ALA A 582 -15.06 26.95 -8.35
C ALA A 582 -15.05 27.04 -6.83
N VAL A 583 -13.94 26.72 -6.16
CA VAL A 583 -13.87 26.74 -4.68
C VAL A 583 -13.72 28.15 -4.07
N ARG A 584 -13.55 29.19 -4.90
CA ARG A 584 -13.39 30.59 -4.46
C ARG A 584 -14.41 31.04 -3.39
N PRO A 585 -15.73 30.77 -3.49
CA PRO A 585 -16.69 31.23 -2.48
C PRO A 585 -16.41 30.68 -1.07
N LEU A 586 -15.89 29.45 -0.98
CA LEU A 586 -15.48 28.84 0.27
C LEU A 586 -14.21 29.52 0.82
N LEU A 587 -13.19 29.65 -0.03
CA LEU A 587 -11.90 30.21 0.39
C LEU A 587 -12.00 31.71 0.76
N ALA A 588 -12.81 32.47 0.03
CA ALA A 588 -13.10 33.86 0.35
C ALA A 588 -13.84 33.99 1.69
N LEU A 589 -14.79 33.10 1.98
CA LEU A 589 -15.48 33.10 3.27
C LEU A 589 -14.53 32.76 4.42
N GLN A 590 -13.64 31.79 4.21
CA GLN A 590 -12.59 31.43 5.18
C GLN A 590 -11.67 32.63 5.46
N ALA A 591 -11.22 33.33 4.42
CA ALA A 591 -10.41 34.56 4.56
C ALA A 591 -11.17 35.73 5.18
N GLN A 592 -12.50 35.78 5.05
CA GLN A 592 -13.33 36.84 5.64
C GLN A 592 -13.55 36.61 7.15
N TRP A 593 -13.74 35.35 7.57
CA TRP A 593 -14.04 35.01 8.97
C TRP A 593 -12.78 34.72 9.81
N SER A 594 -11.66 34.48 9.14
CA SER A 594 -10.38 34.05 9.71
C SER A 594 -9.25 34.42 8.74
N ALA A 595 -8.34 33.50 8.46
CA ALA A 595 -7.32 33.60 7.41
C ALA A 595 -7.20 32.28 6.63
N LEU A 596 -6.40 32.29 5.57
CA LEU A 596 -5.99 31.09 4.85
C LEU A 596 -4.58 30.66 5.30
N PRO A 597 -4.31 29.35 5.46
CA PRO A 597 -2.97 28.83 5.63
C PRO A 597 -2.07 29.21 4.44
N THR A 598 -0.82 29.63 4.68
CA THR A 598 0.12 30.02 3.62
C THR A 598 1.46 29.29 3.77
N THR A 599 2.37 29.47 2.81
CA THR A 599 3.74 28.95 2.92
C THR A 599 4.56 29.67 4.00
N GLY A 600 4.11 30.84 4.49
CA GLY A 600 4.76 31.63 5.54
C GLY A 600 4.02 31.69 6.88
N THR A 601 2.81 31.15 6.98
CA THR A 601 1.98 31.24 8.19
C THR A 601 1.40 29.89 8.63
N LEU A 602 1.46 29.64 9.93
CA LEU A 602 0.74 28.53 10.57
C LEU A 602 -0.59 29.07 11.09
N LEU A 603 -1.69 28.71 10.42
CA LEU A 603 -3.03 29.12 10.85
C LEU A 603 -3.46 28.31 12.09
N ALA A 604 -3.84 29.03 13.13
CA ALA A 604 -4.50 28.53 14.32
C ALA A 604 -5.80 29.30 14.55
N GLU A 605 -6.88 28.61 14.90
CA GLU A 605 -8.18 29.21 15.15
C GLU A 605 -8.70 28.83 16.54
N THR A 606 -9.23 29.79 17.26
CA THR A 606 -9.88 29.55 18.57
C THR A 606 -11.36 29.85 18.49
N PHE A 607 -12.18 28.99 19.10
CA PHE A 607 -13.63 29.15 19.10
C PHE A 607 -14.22 28.70 20.43
N LYS A 608 -15.16 29.47 20.97
CA LYS A 608 -15.93 29.07 22.16
C LYS A 608 -17.30 28.58 21.74
N SER A 609 -17.62 27.32 22.06
CA SER A 609 -18.94 26.73 21.84
C SER A 609 -19.62 26.39 23.17
N ARG A 610 -20.81 25.78 23.10
CA ARG A 610 -21.49 25.20 24.28
C ARG A 610 -20.74 24.00 24.86
N GLN A 611 -19.89 23.33 24.08
CA GLN A 611 -19.13 22.15 24.51
C GLN A 611 -17.82 22.51 25.22
N GLY A 612 -17.30 23.72 24.99
CA GLY A 612 -16.04 24.18 25.56
C GLY A 612 -15.29 25.13 24.64
N TRP A 613 -13.97 25.12 24.76
CA TRP A 613 -13.03 25.93 24.01
C TRP A 613 -12.30 25.05 23.01
N HIS A 614 -12.32 25.46 21.76
CA HIS A 614 -11.73 24.74 20.64
C HIS A 614 -10.47 25.48 20.19
N LEU A 615 -9.40 24.72 19.98
CA LEU A 615 -8.28 25.11 19.11
C LEU A 615 -8.35 24.26 17.85
N PHE A 616 -8.35 24.89 16.68
CA PHE A 616 -8.07 24.24 15.41
C PHE A 616 -6.69 24.66 14.93
N LEU A 617 -5.89 23.68 14.48
CA LEU A 617 -4.57 23.93 13.89
C LEU A 617 -4.50 23.27 12.52
N TYR A 618 -3.89 23.94 11.53
CA TYR A 618 -3.84 23.48 10.14
C TYR A 618 -2.40 23.28 9.62
N PRO A 619 -1.68 22.23 10.06
CA PRO A 619 -0.33 21.95 9.58
C PRO A 619 -0.27 21.36 8.16
N PHE A 620 -1.37 20.78 7.67
CA PHE A 620 -1.41 19.94 6.46
C PHE A 620 -0.42 18.78 6.51
N ALA A 621 -0.33 18.11 7.66
CA ALA A 621 0.61 17.01 7.83
C ALA A 621 0.07 15.65 7.39
N GLY A 622 -1.20 15.54 6.99
CA GLY A 622 -1.90 14.26 6.82
C GLY A 622 -2.40 13.69 8.14
N ARG A 623 -3.41 12.80 8.08
CA ARG A 623 -4.19 12.38 9.27
C ARG A 623 -3.35 11.78 10.41
N MET A 624 -2.36 10.92 10.11
CA MET A 624 -1.56 10.26 11.15
C MET A 624 -0.60 11.22 11.83
N ALA A 625 0.13 12.03 11.06
CA ALA A 625 0.98 13.08 11.63
C ALA A 625 0.16 14.12 12.41
N ASN A 626 -1.04 14.51 11.94
CA ASN A 626 -1.92 15.41 12.70
C ASN A 626 -2.38 14.80 14.03
N LEU A 627 -2.64 13.49 14.09
CA LEU A 627 -2.93 12.80 15.34
C LEU A 627 -1.73 12.80 16.29
N GLY A 628 -0.53 12.54 15.77
CA GLY A 628 0.72 12.65 16.53
C GLY A 628 0.93 14.05 17.10
N LEU A 629 0.79 15.09 16.27
CA LEU A 629 0.89 16.49 16.68
C LEU A 629 -0.12 16.86 17.76
N ALA A 630 -1.38 16.47 17.59
CA ALA A 630 -2.45 16.78 18.54
C ALA A 630 -2.16 16.18 19.93
N ASN A 631 -1.76 14.90 20.00
CA ASN A 631 -1.42 14.25 21.26
C ASN A 631 -0.16 14.85 21.89
N LEU A 632 0.87 15.12 21.09
CA LEU A 632 2.12 15.72 21.55
C LEU A 632 1.87 17.10 22.18
N ILE A 633 1.14 17.97 21.47
CA ILE A 633 0.85 19.33 21.94
C ILE A 633 0.00 19.27 23.21
N ALA A 634 -1.06 18.45 23.21
CA ALA A 634 -1.90 18.26 24.39
C ALA A 634 -1.09 17.82 25.62
N TRP A 635 -0.21 16.84 25.44
CA TRP A 635 0.65 16.34 26.50
C TRP A 635 1.63 17.41 27.00
N ARG A 636 2.29 18.14 26.10
CA ARG A 636 3.23 19.21 26.48
C ARG A 636 2.55 20.33 27.26
N VAL A 637 1.37 20.78 26.82
CA VAL A 637 0.62 21.81 27.55
C VAL A 637 0.17 21.28 28.91
N SER A 638 -0.23 20.00 29.00
CA SER A 638 -0.66 19.38 30.25
C SER A 638 0.41 19.34 31.35
N ARG A 639 1.70 19.45 31.00
CA ARG A 639 2.81 19.55 31.96
C ARG A 639 2.86 20.88 32.70
N THR A 640 2.33 21.93 32.10
CA THR A 640 2.33 23.28 32.67
C THR A 640 1.02 23.60 33.41
N GLN A 641 -0.08 22.94 33.04
CA GLN A 641 -1.38 23.09 33.68
C GLN A 641 -2.25 21.83 33.50
N PRO A 642 -3.13 21.46 34.45
CA PRO A 642 -4.08 20.38 34.25
C PRO A 642 -4.97 20.65 33.03
N LEU A 643 -4.92 19.73 32.04
CA LEU A 643 -5.63 19.88 30.77
C LEU A 643 -6.29 18.56 30.38
N SER A 644 -7.60 18.60 30.18
CA SER A 644 -8.34 17.53 29.52
C SER A 644 -8.77 18.01 28.14
N VAL A 645 -8.39 17.28 27.10
CA VAL A 645 -8.79 17.60 25.72
C VAL A 645 -9.42 16.41 25.03
N SER A 646 -10.44 16.70 24.22
CA SER A 646 -10.88 15.78 23.17
C SER A 646 -10.17 16.14 21.87
N ILE A 647 -9.77 15.14 21.09
CA ILE A 647 -8.99 15.31 19.87
C ILE A 647 -9.82 14.86 18.67
N ALA A 648 -9.92 15.69 17.63
CA ALA A 648 -10.44 15.29 16.33
C ALA A 648 -9.43 15.62 15.22
N VAL A 649 -9.31 14.77 14.20
CA VAL A 649 -8.29 14.92 13.14
C VAL A 649 -8.83 14.63 11.75
N ASN A 650 -8.36 15.39 10.76
CA ASN A 650 -8.49 15.07 9.35
C ASN A 650 -7.13 15.19 8.64
N ASP A 651 -7.09 15.16 7.30
CA ASP A 651 -5.83 15.26 6.55
C ASP A 651 -5.19 16.66 6.59
N TYR A 652 -5.98 17.71 6.84
CA TYR A 652 -5.55 19.10 6.80
C TYR A 652 -5.13 19.64 8.16
N GLY A 653 -5.76 19.17 9.24
CA GLY A 653 -5.51 19.68 10.58
C GLY A 653 -6.10 18.82 11.69
N PHE A 654 -6.13 19.41 12.88
CA PHE A 654 -6.70 18.80 14.07
C PHE A 654 -7.38 19.83 14.98
N GLU A 655 -8.26 19.32 15.84
CA GLU A 655 -8.99 20.05 16.88
C GLU A 655 -8.54 19.56 18.26
N LEU A 656 -8.30 20.49 19.17
CA LEU A 656 -8.22 20.24 20.61
C LEU A 656 -9.39 20.95 21.30
N LEU A 657 -10.33 20.18 21.87
CA LEU A 657 -11.47 20.70 22.62
C LEU A 657 -11.24 20.55 24.13
N SER A 658 -11.13 21.67 24.84
CA SER A 658 -10.96 21.73 26.31
C SER A 658 -12.19 22.32 27.02
N PRO A 659 -12.47 21.90 28.27
CA PRO A 659 -13.53 22.53 29.09
C PRO A 659 -13.22 23.99 29.45
N GLY A 660 -11.93 24.31 29.67
CA GLY A 660 -11.45 25.63 30.05
C GLY A 660 -10.73 26.35 28.91
N ASN A 661 -10.62 27.68 29.04
CA ASN A 661 -9.83 28.49 28.11
C ASN A 661 -8.34 28.22 28.31
N VAL A 662 -7.59 28.06 27.23
CA VAL A 662 -6.14 27.86 27.24
C VAL A 662 -5.51 28.98 26.42
N ASP A 663 -4.45 29.61 26.96
CA ASP A 663 -3.71 30.64 26.23
C ASP A 663 -2.79 30.02 25.17
N TRP A 664 -3.39 29.68 24.03
CA TRP A 664 -2.67 29.05 22.92
C TRP A 664 -1.62 29.96 22.29
N ALA A 665 -1.74 31.29 22.40
CA ALA A 665 -0.72 32.21 21.89
C ALA A 665 0.64 31.99 22.58
N THR A 666 0.61 31.75 23.89
CA THR A 666 1.80 31.48 24.70
C THR A 666 2.24 30.01 24.60
N HIS A 667 1.29 29.07 24.65
CA HIS A 667 1.62 27.64 24.73
C HIS A 667 2.02 27.02 23.40
N LEU A 668 1.43 27.42 22.26
CA LEU A 668 1.71 26.77 20.98
C LEU A 668 3.20 26.88 20.57
N PRO A 669 3.85 28.07 20.57
CA PRO A 669 5.25 28.16 20.18
C PRO A 669 6.18 27.24 20.98
N GLN A 670 5.92 27.08 22.29
CA GLN A 670 6.69 26.18 23.15
C GLN A 670 6.39 24.71 22.86
N ALA A 671 5.10 24.38 22.65
CA ALA A 671 4.67 23.02 22.37
C ALA A 671 5.15 22.49 21.01
N LEU A 672 5.56 23.37 20.09
CA LEU A 672 6.10 23.02 18.78
C LEU A 672 7.61 22.71 18.79
N SER A 673 8.31 22.85 19.93
CA SER A 673 9.74 22.54 20.05
C SER A 673 10.10 21.12 19.54
N THR A 674 11.27 20.96 18.92
CA THR A 674 11.78 19.62 18.54
C THR A 674 12.55 18.94 19.68
N GLU A 675 12.78 19.63 20.80
CA GLU A 675 13.44 19.07 21.97
C GLU A 675 12.62 17.93 22.58
N GLN A 676 13.29 16.88 23.07
CA GLN A 676 12.66 15.72 23.73
C GLN A 676 11.53 15.04 22.93
N LEU A 677 11.46 15.24 21.60
CA LEU A 677 10.35 14.79 20.77
C LEU A 677 9.99 13.30 20.98
N LEU A 678 10.99 12.43 20.97
CA LEU A 678 10.78 10.99 21.10
C LEU A 678 10.19 10.61 22.46
N GLU A 679 10.70 11.20 23.53
CA GLU A 679 10.24 10.96 24.90
C GLU A 679 8.78 11.41 25.06
N ASP A 680 8.50 12.63 24.61
CA ASP A 680 7.18 13.25 24.70
C ASP A 680 6.13 12.50 23.88
N VAL A 681 6.47 12.06 22.66
CA VAL A 681 5.57 11.27 21.80
C VAL A 681 5.23 9.93 22.46
N LEU A 682 6.24 9.22 22.98
CA LEU A 682 6.03 7.95 23.68
C LEU A 682 5.20 8.11 24.95
N ALA A 683 5.33 9.25 25.65
CA ALA A 683 4.54 9.55 26.84
C ALA A 683 3.10 10.00 26.52
N SER A 684 2.89 10.67 25.38
CA SER A 684 1.58 11.16 24.94
C SER A 684 0.64 10.07 24.40
N LEU A 685 1.19 8.92 24.00
CA LEU A 685 0.46 7.81 23.38
C LEU A 685 0.62 6.53 24.20
N ASN A 686 -0.31 5.58 24.08
CA ASN A 686 -0.16 4.25 24.70
C ASN A 686 0.84 3.39 23.92
N ALA A 687 2.11 3.79 23.93
CA ALA A 687 3.19 3.17 23.16
C ALA A 687 3.37 1.68 23.50
N GLY A 688 3.05 1.27 24.74
CA GLY A 688 3.10 -0.12 25.17
C GLY A 688 2.13 -1.02 24.40
N GLU A 689 0.88 -0.59 24.21
CA GLU A 689 -0.09 -1.36 23.42
C GLU A 689 0.23 -1.36 21.92
N MET A 690 0.75 -0.25 21.38
CA MET A 690 1.17 -0.15 19.98
C MET A 690 2.36 -1.08 19.69
N ALA A 691 3.36 -1.07 20.56
CA ALA A 691 4.52 -1.96 20.46
C ALA A 691 4.12 -3.43 20.56
N LEU A 692 3.21 -3.78 21.48
CA LEU A 692 2.65 -5.13 21.55
C LEU A 692 1.90 -5.51 20.26
N ARG A 693 1.17 -4.58 19.64
CA ARG A 693 0.48 -4.83 18.36
C ARG A 693 1.48 -5.10 17.24
N ARG A 694 2.49 -4.25 17.04
CA ARG A 694 3.56 -4.46 16.06
C ARG A 694 4.33 -5.75 16.33
N PHE A 695 4.63 -6.04 17.59
CA PHE A 695 5.34 -7.25 17.98
C PHE A 695 4.59 -8.54 17.59
N ARG A 696 3.25 -8.54 17.51
CA ARG A 696 2.49 -9.71 17.03
C ARG A 696 2.84 -10.10 15.60
N GLU A 697 3.10 -9.11 14.74
CA GLU A 697 3.50 -9.33 13.36
C GLU A 697 4.95 -9.81 13.29
N ILE A 698 5.85 -9.12 13.98
CA ILE A 698 7.27 -9.48 14.12
C ILE A 698 7.43 -10.91 14.65
N ALA A 699 6.66 -11.31 15.67
CA ALA A 699 6.72 -12.66 16.24
C ALA A 699 6.26 -13.74 15.25
N GLN A 700 5.33 -13.44 14.35
CA GLN A 700 4.93 -14.37 13.29
C GLN A 700 6.02 -14.49 12.23
N ILE A 701 6.54 -13.36 11.74
CA ILE A 701 7.61 -13.30 10.73
C ILE A 701 8.88 -13.99 11.26
N ALA A 702 9.27 -13.73 12.50
CA ALA A 702 10.42 -14.33 13.15
C ALA A 702 10.24 -15.83 13.47
N GLY A 703 9.06 -16.41 13.26
CA GLY A 703 8.77 -17.83 13.45
C GLY A 703 8.50 -18.26 14.90
N LEU A 704 8.30 -17.31 15.83
CA LEU A 704 7.93 -17.61 17.23
C LEU A 704 6.52 -18.18 17.32
N VAL A 705 5.59 -17.59 16.57
CA VAL A 705 4.19 -18.01 16.55
C VAL A 705 3.85 -18.68 15.23
N PHE A 706 3.26 -19.87 15.31
CA PHE A 706 2.80 -20.62 14.14
C PHE A 706 1.29 -20.65 14.07
N GLY A 707 0.73 -20.23 12.93
CA GLY A 707 -0.70 -20.14 12.67
C GLY A 707 -1.44 -21.48 12.53
N GLY A 708 -0.73 -22.60 12.56
CA GLY A 708 -1.30 -23.94 12.46
C GLY A 708 -1.25 -24.53 11.05
N TYR A 709 -1.59 -25.81 10.95
CA TYR A 709 -1.60 -26.54 9.68
C TYR A 709 -2.94 -26.33 8.93
N PRO A 710 -3.01 -26.55 7.61
CA PRO A 710 -4.25 -26.34 6.84
C PRO A 710 -5.49 -27.06 7.41
N ALA A 711 -5.32 -28.25 8.01
CA ALA A 711 -6.40 -29.01 8.64
C ALA A 711 -6.67 -28.64 10.12
N ALA A 712 -5.79 -27.84 10.74
CA ALA A 712 -5.82 -27.49 12.15
C ALA A 712 -5.20 -26.08 12.35
N GLN A 713 -5.89 -25.07 11.82
CA GLN A 713 -5.47 -23.67 12.00
C GLN A 713 -5.78 -23.20 13.42
N LYS A 714 -4.87 -22.43 14.00
CA LYS A 714 -5.11 -21.73 15.26
C LYS A 714 -6.00 -20.52 15.01
N SER A 715 -6.87 -20.21 15.96
CA SER A 715 -7.65 -18.97 15.88
C SER A 715 -6.75 -17.75 16.06
N THR A 716 -7.16 -16.61 15.51
CA THR A 716 -6.44 -15.34 15.69
C THR A 716 -6.22 -15.02 17.16
N ARG A 717 -7.24 -15.27 17.99
CA ARG A 717 -7.17 -15.05 19.44
C ARG A 717 -6.07 -15.89 20.10
N GLN A 718 -5.89 -17.14 19.67
CA GLN A 718 -4.79 -17.99 20.14
C GLN A 718 -3.42 -17.45 19.70
N ILE A 719 -3.30 -17.04 18.43
CA ILE A 719 -2.07 -16.45 17.88
C ILE A 719 -1.70 -15.19 18.66
N GLN A 720 -2.66 -14.28 18.87
CA GLN A 720 -2.48 -13.04 19.61
C GLN A 720 -2.11 -13.28 21.08
N ALA A 721 -2.72 -14.27 21.73
CA ALA A 721 -2.37 -14.64 23.10
C ALA A 721 -0.94 -15.17 23.19
N SER A 722 -0.51 -16.03 22.25
CA SER A 722 0.88 -16.51 22.19
C SER A 722 1.87 -15.37 21.97
N SER A 723 1.61 -14.47 21.01
CA SER A 723 2.47 -13.29 20.79
C SER A 723 2.56 -12.39 22.03
N GLY A 724 1.45 -12.18 22.74
CA GLY A 724 1.45 -11.39 23.98
C GLY A 724 2.26 -12.02 25.10
N LEU A 725 2.23 -13.35 25.23
CA LEU A 725 3.07 -14.07 26.19
C LEU A 725 4.56 -13.89 25.88
N PHE A 726 4.98 -14.02 24.62
CA PHE A 726 6.38 -13.77 24.24
C PHE A 726 6.82 -12.34 24.50
N TYR A 727 5.95 -11.37 24.19
CA TYR A 727 6.23 -9.97 24.46
C TYR A 727 6.50 -9.74 25.96
N GLU A 728 5.65 -10.29 26.84
CA GLU A 728 5.84 -10.18 28.29
C GLU A 728 7.08 -10.93 28.80
N VAL A 729 7.37 -12.11 28.27
CA VAL A 729 8.58 -12.87 28.62
C VAL A 729 9.83 -12.08 28.25
N PHE A 730 9.94 -11.59 27.01
CA PHE A 730 11.10 -10.79 26.60
C PHE A 730 11.16 -9.47 27.38
N ARG A 731 10.04 -8.78 27.58
CA ARG A 731 10.03 -7.52 28.34
C ARG A 731 10.56 -7.69 29.77
N LYS A 732 10.27 -8.82 30.42
CA LYS A 732 10.67 -9.10 31.80
C LYS A 732 12.06 -9.75 31.93
N HIS A 733 12.44 -10.61 30.99
CA HIS A 733 13.61 -11.49 31.12
C HIS A 733 14.69 -11.28 30.05
N ASP A 734 14.38 -10.57 28.96
CA ASP A 734 15.30 -10.27 27.84
C ASP A 734 14.97 -8.90 27.22
N ALA A 735 15.06 -7.83 28.04
CA ALA A 735 14.68 -6.49 27.61
C ALA A 735 15.54 -5.95 26.44
N GLY A 736 16.73 -6.53 26.24
CA GLY A 736 17.63 -6.25 25.11
C GLY A 736 17.30 -7.02 23.83
N ASN A 737 16.20 -7.81 23.81
CA ASN A 737 15.82 -8.60 22.65
C ASN A 737 15.63 -7.72 21.40
N LEU A 738 16.29 -8.06 20.29
CA LEU A 738 16.27 -7.24 19.09
C LEU A 738 14.89 -7.22 18.39
N LEU A 739 14.01 -8.19 18.64
CA LEU A 739 12.62 -8.15 18.15
C LEU A 739 11.77 -7.14 18.92
N LEU A 740 12.03 -6.92 20.21
CA LEU A 740 11.38 -5.86 20.98
C LEU A 740 11.87 -4.49 20.54
N GLY A 741 13.18 -4.34 20.33
CA GLY A 741 13.76 -3.12 19.75
C GLY A 741 13.14 -2.79 18.40
N GLN A 742 13.10 -3.77 17.49
CA GLN A 742 12.46 -3.62 16.19
C GLN A 742 10.98 -3.23 16.30
N ALA A 743 10.21 -3.85 17.21
CA ALA A 743 8.80 -3.50 17.41
C ALA A 743 8.62 -2.02 17.80
N ARG A 744 9.51 -1.49 18.65
CA ARG A 744 9.49 -0.07 19.03
C ARG A 744 9.86 0.82 17.85
N ASP A 745 10.92 0.48 17.11
CA ASP A 745 11.39 1.26 15.96
C ASP A 745 10.34 1.30 14.83
N GLU A 746 9.62 0.21 14.60
CA GLU A 746 8.53 0.14 13.63
C GLU A 746 7.28 0.91 14.07
N VAL A 747 6.93 0.91 15.37
CA VAL A 747 5.89 1.82 15.87
C VAL A 747 6.26 3.27 15.58
N LEU A 748 7.49 3.66 15.89
CA LEU A 748 7.97 5.03 15.71
C LEU A 748 7.97 5.44 14.23
N SER A 749 8.47 4.58 13.35
CA SER A 749 8.64 4.89 11.93
C SER A 749 7.38 4.69 11.09
N GLU A 750 6.61 3.62 11.29
CA GLU A 750 5.47 3.25 10.45
C GLU A 750 4.11 3.70 11.01
N GLU A 751 3.87 3.55 12.33
CA GLU A 751 2.58 3.94 12.93
C GLU A 751 2.55 5.42 13.34
N LEU A 752 3.66 5.94 13.88
CA LEU A 752 3.75 7.33 14.37
C LEU A 752 4.38 8.29 13.37
N GLU A 753 4.96 7.78 12.28
CA GLU A 753 5.69 8.55 11.26
C GLU A 753 6.64 9.59 11.90
N ILE A 754 7.46 9.20 12.90
CA ILE A 754 8.22 10.14 13.76
C ILE A 754 9.11 11.11 12.96
N GLU A 755 9.70 10.64 11.85
CA GLU A 755 10.50 11.48 10.95
C GLU A 755 9.66 12.52 10.22
N ARG A 756 8.42 12.17 9.86
CA ARG A 756 7.46 13.11 9.29
C ARG A 756 7.00 14.11 10.35
N LEU A 757 6.73 13.66 11.57
CA LEU A 757 6.36 14.51 12.69
C LEU A 757 7.47 15.53 13.00
N HIS A 758 8.73 15.07 13.07
CA HIS A 758 9.90 15.91 13.28
C HIS A 758 10.06 16.97 12.18
N ARG A 759 10.02 16.56 10.90
CA ARG A 759 10.06 17.49 9.76
C ARG A 759 8.93 18.52 9.81
N GLN A 760 7.73 18.08 10.20
CA GLN A 760 6.58 18.96 10.30
C GLN A 760 6.72 19.97 11.45
N LEU A 761 7.23 19.56 12.61
CA LEU A 761 7.52 20.47 13.72
C LEU A 761 8.57 21.51 13.34
N LEU A 762 9.66 21.09 12.67
CA LEU A 762 10.66 22.01 12.12
C LEU A 762 10.03 23.02 11.16
N LYS A 763 9.19 22.54 10.23
CA LYS A 763 8.43 23.41 9.31
C LYS A 763 7.59 24.40 10.10
N MET A 764 6.75 23.93 11.03
CA MET A 764 5.84 24.75 11.82
C MET A 764 6.57 25.80 12.68
N ASN A 765 7.71 25.47 13.28
CA ASN A 765 8.54 26.41 14.05
C ASN A 765 9.11 27.54 13.18
N GLY A 766 9.32 27.29 11.88
CA GLY A 766 9.77 28.31 10.94
C GLY A 766 8.66 29.25 10.44
N LEU A 767 7.39 28.94 10.73
CA LEU A 767 6.25 29.74 10.27
C LEU A 767 5.83 30.77 11.30
N ARG A 768 5.31 31.91 10.84
CA ARG A 768 4.65 32.87 11.73
C ARG A 768 3.30 32.30 12.17
N LEU A 769 3.08 32.17 13.48
CA LEU A 769 1.78 31.79 14.02
C LEU A 769 0.74 32.88 13.70
N ASP A 770 -0.34 32.50 13.03
CA ASP A 770 -1.48 33.35 12.73
C ASP A 770 -2.69 32.84 13.53
N LEU A 771 -2.91 33.44 14.71
CA LEU A 771 -3.93 33.01 15.66
C LEU A 771 -5.19 33.86 15.52
N GLN A 772 -6.29 33.24 15.09
CA GLN A 772 -7.57 33.90 14.83
C GLN A 772 -8.63 33.50 15.87
N ALA A 773 -9.35 34.48 16.42
CA ALA A 773 -10.45 34.25 17.35
C ALA A 773 -11.80 34.28 16.61
N LEU A 774 -12.42 33.12 16.46
CA LEU A 774 -13.64 32.94 15.69
C LEU A 774 -14.89 33.29 16.50
N LYS A 775 -15.81 34.03 15.86
CA LYS A 775 -17.18 34.21 16.37
C LYS A 775 -18.10 33.02 16.05
N ARG A 776 -17.73 32.25 15.03
CA ARG A 776 -18.46 31.09 14.51
C ARG A 776 -17.49 30.20 13.73
N PRO A 777 -17.74 28.88 13.59
CA PRO A 777 -16.86 28.00 12.83
C PRO A 777 -16.73 28.45 11.36
N GLY A 778 -15.50 28.70 10.91
CA GLY A 778 -15.19 28.91 9.50
C GLY A 778 -15.27 27.61 8.68
N PRO A 779 -15.19 27.69 7.34
CA PRO A 779 -15.15 26.52 6.46
C PRO A 779 -14.16 25.43 6.87
N LEU A 780 -12.93 25.80 7.27
CA LEU A 780 -11.91 24.83 7.68
C LEU A 780 -12.20 24.23 9.06
N ALA A 781 -12.59 25.05 10.05
CA ALA A 781 -12.97 24.60 11.39
C ALA A 781 -14.18 23.66 11.36
N PHE A 782 -15.16 23.95 10.51
CA PHE A 782 -16.37 23.15 10.37
C PHE A 782 -16.06 21.70 9.98
N ALA A 783 -15.10 21.48 9.06
CA ALA A 783 -14.69 20.15 8.65
C ALA A 783 -14.12 19.31 9.81
N LEU A 784 -13.41 19.95 10.75
CA LEU A 784 -12.86 19.29 11.95
C LEU A 784 -13.94 19.03 13.01
N LEU A 785 -14.81 20.00 13.26
CA LEU A 785 -15.94 19.84 14.18
C LEU A 785 -16.82 18.64 13.81
N VAL A 786 -17.07 18.43 12.51
CA VAL A 786 -17.85 17.27 12.05
C VAL A 786 -17.14 15.94 12.32
N GLU A 787 -15.81 15.89 12.26
CA GLU A 787 -15.06 14.68 12.64
C GLU A 787 -15.25 14.38 14.13
N GLY A 788 -15.15 15.38 15.01
CA GLY A 788 -15.40 15.20 16.45
C GLY A 788 -16.83 14.73 16.76
N MET A 789 -17.83 15.24 16.04
CA MET A 789 -19.22 14.80 16.23
C MET A 789 -19.46 13.34 15.88
N ARG A 790 -18.68 12.73 14.98
CA ARG A 790 -18.81 11.30 14.62
C ARG A 790 -18.45 10.37 15.77
N GLU A 791 -17.66 10.85 16.73
CA GLU A 791 -17.21 10.06 17.88
C GLU A 791 -18.16 10.19 19.08
N THR A 792 -19.11 11.14 19.03
CA THR A 792 -20.14 11.31 20.05
C THR A 792 -21.35 10.40 19.83
N LEU A 793 -21.78 9.68 20.88
CA LEU A 793 -23.01 8.89 20.85
C LEU A 793 -24.22 9.83 20.91
N SER A 794 -25.10 9.77 19.91
CA SER A 794 -26.33 10.55 19.85
C SER A 794 -27.49 9.72 19.32
N THR A 795 -28.71 9.99 19.79
CA THR A 795 -29.96 9.43 19.27
C THR A 795 -30.46 10.15 18.01
N GLU A 796 -29.92 11.34 17.73
CA GLU A 796 -30.19 12.09 16.51
C GLU A 796 -29.28 11.64 15.36
N LYS A 797 -29.79 11.66 14.12
CA LYS A 797 -28.95 11.40 12.95
C LYS A 797 -27.95 12.53 12.76
N LEU A 798 -26.67 12.18 12.67
CA LEU A 798 -25.59 13.13 12.41
C LEU A 798 -25.85 14.04 11.20
N ALA A 799 -26.43 13.52 10.11
CA ALA A 799 -26.74 14.29 8.92
C ALA A 799 -27.75 15.43 9.17
N ASP A 800 -28.76 15.18 10.00
CA ASP A 800 -29.80 16.18 10.31
C ASP A 800 -29.21 17.29 11.19
N ARG A 801 -28.36 16.93 12.15
CA ARG A 801 -27.62 17.89 12.98
C ARG A 801 -26.68 18.77 12.15
N ILE A 802 -25.94 18.17 11.22
CA ILE A 802 -25.05 18.88 10.30
C ILE A 802 -25.86 19.83 9.41
N ALA A 803 -26.97 19.37 8.83
CA ALA A 803 -27.80 20.20 7.96
C ALA A 803 -28.31 21.47 8.66
N ARG A 804 -28.72 21.38 9.95
CA ARG A 804 -29.11 22.56 10.73
C ARG A 804 -27.95 23.54 10.93
N MET A 805 -26.78 23.03 11.32
CA MET A 805 -25.59 23.88 11.50
C MET A 805 -25.18 24.58 10.20
N VAL A 806 -25.19 23.85 9.08
CA VAL A 806 -24.91 24.42 7.76
C VAL A 806 -25.93 25.52 7.43
N ALA A 807 -27.22 25.29 7.65
CA ALA A 807 -28.24 26.32 7.38
C ALA A 807 -28.02 27.60 8.21
N GLU A 808 -27.70 27.46 9.50
CA GLU A 808 -27.35 28.60 10.38
C GLU A 808 -26.12 29.36 9.86
N LEU A 809 -25.06 28.64 9.50
CA LEU A 809 -23.81 29.23 9.02
C LEU A 809 -23.96 29.88 7.63
N GLU A 810 -24.72 29.26 6.73
CA GLU A 810 -25.04 29.78 5.39
C GLU A 810 -25.87 31.07 5.50
N HIS A 811 -26.84 31.13 6.42
CA HIS A 811 -27.58 32.36 6.71
C HIS A 811 -26.64 33.46 7.22
N ALA A 812 -25.75 33.11 8.15
CA ALA A 812 -24.73 34.00 8.69
C ALA A 812 -23.74 34.51 7.63
N ALA A 813 -23.47 33.71 6.59
CA ALA A 813 -22.61 34.07 5.46
C ALA A 813 -23.34 34.89 4.38
N GLY A 814 -24.66 34.72 4.25
CA GLY A 814 -25.51 35.49 3.32
C GLY A 814 -25.91 36.87 3.86
N ALA A 815 -26.07 37.02 5.18
CA ALA A 815 -26.46 38.28 5.82
C ALA A 815 -25.36 39.36 5.84
N GLY A 816 -24.18 39.06 5.29
CA GLY A 816 -23.04 39.99 5.17
C GLY A 816 -22.69 40.36 3.72
N GLN A 817 -23.57 40.09 2.75
CA GLN A 817 -23.49 40.58 1.37
C GLN A 817 -24.30 41.86 1.18
#